data_AF-A0A6I4WD97-F1
#
_entry.id   AF-A0A6I4WD97-F1
#
_cell.length_a   1.000
_cell.length_b   1.000
_cell.length_c   1.000
_cell.angle_alpha   90.00
_cell.angle_beta   90.00
_cell.angle_gamma   90.00
#
_symmetry.space_group_name_H-M   'P 1'
#
loop_
_entity.id
_entity.type
_entity.pdbx_description
1 polymer ?
#
loop_
_entity_poly.entity_id
_entity_poly.type
_entity_poly.pdbx_seq_one_letter_code
_entity_poly.pdbx_strand_id
1 'polypeptide(L)'
;MPLPPPDAVWSEAAAMAVLAAAVPELSHAGFDVRPDGLRLRDTGDGWWAITRIAGGRAVLYGSGRAAFHTPPVDVLAGGPDWLPWDLLTGLLDEDSGLGFVRWWDGTSWSHAPLPERFADSVAYMDGTTEDLYFDLADVDDPGTALEALLKAARAGTVDRAVIAPLADAPDISAALAVAARTGVAPGSARPEIPAGTGEPPGRRVPLADPAQAGGVIALAMRDAAERERPAPAPGPKLDAVVARARDGAITAAYVGHERRGFTYAAASGGWLDPELSDLLTAWREAEADPERGRWTHARVWVAGDAVTVERVYDHLPAWWENDHLHEAQIDALRAEIAGRAPDWRPSWTGLLDADLLRTGVPPEMCWRPRAAPDAATLLRTGGLRTAPREVWEAVRSEAVALARADAADLAALVAAEPAGPRPDGERTRWLWLRMLADAGAVLPAAWFATVGARCPEPALRRLLERAALAPGASAADVPRDVARTAEPEPGRDPGWGAGTDFAAFRLDAESFRTVFSLRLGRFLREIGTYANVDYTTVLDRIQTAPDPVPALLRARIDAARERAARGGLPALDDGLAELAPAASAGLPDVADGRTVTDPVDALAAALRTGLPAELTFPFGRPVPVRATHPVMVVQHGDRLTVTDDYLRRARVYGPDGELLAESVPVPSLFPDRRPPARYDGPLFWHDGTALRASSYDRAAGAWRTLRVDGLTDDRDALLTRDPDTAALGPEPAATAEVTFPGADRPTTVRAGDGWLSLHAPDGTATVRVPFGIVQAVARDGAPVPPPGWWPHLRPVDPAGSAALRRVGPAAARELAEAALIGPLEAARRLDALLPEITDPGLRTAVLDQAALAARCLRRSAALGLPGVPDLLAPAPGLPVRRFTGIVAGGRALADALENAMRSEPGRVHVTDLPDLDRRPLPFLRLGALALGTVWPWVTPYARFRDLDELRAWASTPLGDGTGRWSEVRLTGPGDGHSDGHGGEVWRLPDSALVILRGDRPAGALRFTPDGEFTDTVPPGWEWNAWLRHGWGSPEAVAALGRLLAERGPLPPDPAWALELADRAGMTRADAAHACFGEPGDVPPEIADFGRPTLRAGVRTRLRELMMPADPAVLWTEGPDLERAAAWFAARG
;
A
#
# COMPACT_ATOMS: atom_id res chain seq x y z
N MET A 1 -21.04 7.83 16.96
CA MET A 1 -20.99 7.22 18.31
C MET A 1 -20.91 8.35 19.34
N PRO A 2 -21.60 8.33 20.51
CA PRO A 2 -21.53 9.44 21.46
C PRO A 2 -20.11 9.59 22.04
N LEU A 3 -19.60 10.82 22.07
CA LEU A 3 -18.30 11.11 22.68
C LEU A 3 -18.36 10.87 24.20
N PRO A 4 -17.35 10.22 24.80
CA PRO A 4 -17.29 10.03 26.24
C PRO A 4 -17.05 11.38 26.96
N PRO A 5 -17.28 11.50 28.27
CA PRO A 5 -17.06 12.75 29.00
C PRO A 5 -15.62 13.29 28.84
N PRO A 6 -15.39 14.62 28.91
CA PRO A 6 -14.07 15.21 28.67
C PRO A 6 -12.94 14.64 29.50
N ASP A 7 -13.22 14.17 30.72
CA ASP A 7 -12.21 13.53 31.56
C ASP A 7 -11.69 12.22 30.98
N ALA A 8 -12.54 11.44 30.32
CA ALA A 8 -12.16 10.20 29.66
C ALA A 8 -11.36 10.49 28.39
N VAL A 9 -11.85 11.42 27.55
CA VAL A 9 -11.17 11.91 26.34
C VAL A 9 -9.76 12.43 26.69
N TRP A 10 -9.67 13.30 27.71
CA TRP A 10 -8.40 13.85 28.18
C TRP A 10 -7.43 12.77 28.67
N SER A 11 -7.90 11.84 29.51
CA SER A 11 -7.04 10.80 30.09
C SER A 11 -6.51 9.84 29.03
N GLU A 12 -7.31 9.52 28.02
CA GLU A 12 -6.90 8.68 26.89
C GLU A 12 -5.87 9.39 26.01
N ALA A 13 -6.14 10.63 25.62
CA ALA A 13 -5.20 11.48 24.90
C ALA A 13 -3.87 11.63 25.65
N ALA A 14 -3.93 11.88 26.96
CA ALA A 14 -2.76 12.03 27.82
C ALA A 14 -1.98 10.72 27.94
N ALA A 15 -2.65 9.56 28.01
CA ALA A 15 -2.01 8.25 27.98
C ALA A 15 -1.24 8.04 26.67
N MET A 16 -1.82 8.37 25.52
CA MET A 16 -1.12 8.28 24.23
C MET A 16 0.09 9.22 24.14
N ALA A 17 -0.03 10.44 24.67
CA ALA A 17 1.11 11.37 24.74
C ALA A 17 2.23 10.86 25.66
N VAL A 18 1.88 10.24 26.79
CA VAL A 18 2.86 9.59 27.69
C VAL A 18 3.51 8.41 27.00
N LEU A 19 2.74 7.57 26.30
CA LEU A 19 3.23 6.44 25.54
C LEU A 19 4.22 6.87 24.44
N ALA A 20 3.85 7.86 23.63
CA ALA A 20 4.70 8.41 22.58
C ALA A 20 5.99 9.05 23.10
N ALA A 21 5.99 9.53 24.35
CA ALA A 21 7.19 10.05 25.02
C ALA A 21 8.01 8.95 25.71
N ALA A 22 7.37 7.84 26.11
CA ALA A 22 8.04 6.69 26.70
C ALA A 22 8.77 5.85 25.64
N VAL A 23 8.18 5.71 24.44
CA VAL A 23 8.68 4.86 23.35
C VAL A 23 9.31 5.73 22.27
N PRO A 24 10.65 5.80 22.14
CA PRO A 24 11.33 6.69 21.20
C PRO A 24 10.87 6.54 19.74
N GLU A 25 10.52 5.33 19.33
CA GLU A 25 10.03 4.98 18.00
C GLU A 25 8.71 5.68 17.68
N LEU A 26 7.88 5.97 18.70
CA LEU A 26 6.60 6.66 18.57
C LEU A 26 6.72 8.19 18.66
N SER A 27 7.93 8.75 18.81
CA SER A 27 8.15 10.20 18.91
C SER A 27 7.61 11.00 17.71
N HIS A 28 7.44 10.36 16.55
CA HIS A 28 6.85 10.94 15.34
C HIS A 28 5.32 11.04 15.37
N ALA A 29 4.64 10.44 16.36
CA ALA A 29 3.18 10.52 16.51
C ALA A 29 2.70 11.95 16.79
N GLY A 30 3.59 12.86 17.24
CA GLY A 30 3.34 14.30 17.14
C GLY A 30 2.49 14.92 18.25
N PHE A 31 2.48 14.37 19.47
CA PHE A 31 1.78 14.99 20.60
C PHE A 31 2.48 16.27 21.12
N ASP A 32 1.70 17.30 21.38
CA ASP A 32 2.13 18.60 21.89
C ASP A 32 1.27 18.99 23.10
N VAL A 33 1.89 19.02 24.29
CA VAL A 33 1.24 19.40 25.55
C VAL A 33 1.53 20.86 25.83
N ARG A 34 0.50 21.70 25.80
CA ARG A 34 0.59 23.14 25.96
C ARG A 34 -0.20 23.61 27.19
N PRO A 35 0.05 24.84 27.69
CA PRO A 35 -0.74 25.40 28.79
C PRO A 35 -2.24 25.51 28.49
N ASP A 36 -2.61 25.60 27.21
CA ASP A 36 -3.98 25.72 26.72
C ASP A 36 -4.62 24.38 26.33
N GLY A 37 -3.89 23.26 26.39
CA GLY A 37 -4.47 21.95 26.12
C GLY A 37 -3.49 20.90 25.62
N LEU A 38 -4.05 19.83 25.09
CA LEU A 38 -3.32 18.71 24.51
C LEU A 38 -3.67 18.61 23.03
N ARG A 39 -2.66 18.65 22.15
CA ARG A 39 -2.80 18.60 20.69
C ARG A 39 -2.06 17.41 20.11
N LEU A 40 -2.67 16.75 19.14
CA LEU A 40 -2.00 15.85 18.19
C LEU A 40 -1.67 16.65 16.93
N ARG A 41 -0.40 16.65 16.48
CA ARG A 41 0.01 17.30 15.22
C ARG A 41 -0.43 16.46 14.03
N ASP A 42 -0.58 17.13 12.89
CA ASP A 42 -0.91 16.45 11.65
C ASP A 42 0.26 15.58 11.19
N THR A 43 0.04 14.26 11.18
CA THR A 43 0.97 13.24 10.69
C THR A 43 0.52 12.63 9.37
N GLY A 44 -0.51 13.19 8.72
CA GLY A 44 -1.05 12.74 7.42
C GLY A 44 -2.57 12.60 7.40
N ASP A 45 -3.21 12.45 8.56
CA ASP A 45 -4.66 12.24 8.71
C ASP A 45 -5.38 13.40 9.41
N GLY A 46 -4.71 14.56 9.55
CA GLY A 46 -5.22 15.74 10.22
C GLY A 46 -4.74 15.88 11.68
N TRP A 47 -5.15 16.97 12.32
CA TRP A 47 -4.82 17.30 13.71
C TRP A 47 -6.07 17.48 14.56
N TRP A 48 -5.95 17.27 15.87
CA TRP A 48 -6.98 17.62 16.84
C TRP A 48 -6.36 18.08 18.16
N ALA A 49 -7.15 18.79 18.96
CA ALA A 49 -6.77 19.22 20.29
C ALA A 49 -7.97 19.22 21.24
N ILE A 50 -7.70 18.99 22.52
CA ILE A 50 -8.65 19.15 23.62
C ILE A 50 -8.14 20.21 24.60
N THR A 51 -9.04 21.11 24.98
CA THR A 51 -8.78 22.22 25.92
C THR A 51 -9.81 22.14 27.05
N ARG A 52 -9.34 22.15 28.30
CA ARG A 52 -10.21 22.25 29.48
C ARG A 52 -10.42 23.71 29.86
N ILE A 53 -11.65 24.04 30.26
CA ILE A 53 -12.08 25.40 30.57
C ILE A 53 -12.69 25.42 31.97
N ALA A 54 -12.46 26.53 32.66
CA ALA A 54 -13.01 26.79 33.98
C ALA A 54 -14.52 26.50 34.10
N GLY A 55 -14.88 25.89 35.24
CA GLY A 55 -16.26 25.48 35.53
C GLY A 55 -16.63 24.09 35.03
N GLY A 56 -15.66 23.19 34.85
CA GLY A 56 -15.93 21.80 34.43
C GLY A 56 -16.29 21.67 32.94
N ARG A 57 -15.82 22.60 32.12
CA ARG A 57 -16.13 22.70 30.69
C ARG A 57 -14.93 22.24 29.86
N ALA A 58 -15.18 21.89 28.61
CA ALA A 58 -14.10 21.51 27.69
C ALA A 58 -14.49 21.80 26.24
N VAL A 59 -13.50 21.90 25.38
CA VAL A 59 -13.68 21.97 23.93
C VAL A 59 -12.73 20.98 23.27
N LEU A 60 -13.26 20.18 22.35
CA LEU A 60 -12.51 19.30 21.46
C LEU A 60 -12.66 19.86 20.04
N TYR A 61 -11.54 20.12 19.37
CA TYR A 61 -11.52 20.77 18.06
C TYR A 61 -10.39 20.21 17.20
N GLY A 62 -10.48 20.38 15.89
CA GLY A 62 -9.44 19.88 14.99
C GLY A 62 -9.73 20.16 13.53
N SER A 63 -8.80 19.76 12.67
CA SER A 63 -9.03 19.72 11.23
C SER A 63 -10.06 18.66 10.90
N GLY A 64 -10.75 18.82 9.77
CA GLY A 64 -11.77 17.88 9.33
C GLY A 64 -12.41 18.33 8.03
N ARG A 65 -13.18 17.44 7.42
CA ARG A 65 -13.75 17.66 6.08
C ARG A 65 -14.75 18.82 6.01
N ALA A 66 -15.33 19.25 7.13
CA ALA A 66 -16.25 20.39 7.13
C ALA A 66 -15.56 21.72 6.82
N ALA A 67 -14.24 21.85 7.07
CA ALA A 67 -13.46 23.03 6.71
C ALA A 67 -13.46 23.30 5.18
N PHE A 68 -13.63 22.24 4.39
CA PHE A 68 -13.67 22.27 2.92
C PHE A 68 -15.09 22.06 2.38
N HIS A 69 -16.10 22.13 3.25
CA HIS A 69 -17.48 22.01 2.80
C HIS A 69 -17.87 23.19 1.93
N THR A 70 -18.63 22.92 0.87
CA THR A 70 -19.21 23.97 0.05
C THR A 70 -20.74 23.82 0.07
N PRO A 71 -21.50 24.86 0.49
CA PRO A 71 -21.05 26.16 1.01
C PRO A 71 -20.30 26.06 2.35
N PRO A 72 -19.49 27.06 2.75
CA PRO A 72 -18.68 26.99 3.97
C PRO A 72 -19.56 26.73 5.21
N VAL A 73 -19.05 25.95 6.16
CA VAL A 73 -19.73 25.64 7.42
C VAL A 73 -19.12 26.49 8.53
N ASP A 74 -19.97 27.19 9.29
CA ASP A 74 -19.51 27.83 10.52
C ASP A 74 -19.49 26.82 11.66
N VAL A 75 -18.34 26.21 11.90
CA VAL A 75 -18.15 25.20 12.96
C VAL A 75 -18.27 25.78 14.37
N LEU A 76 -18.37 27.11 14.51
CA LEU A 76 -18.59 27.81 15.78
C LEU A 76 -20.04 28.34 15.95
N ALA A 77 -20.93 28.10 14.98
CA ALA A 77 -22.28 28.64 15.02
C ALA A 77 -23.04 28.19 16.28
N GLY A 78 -23.61 29.17 17.00
CA GLY A 78 -24.36 28.92 18.24
C GLY A 78 -23.49 28.53 19.43
N GLY A 79 -22.17 28.73 19.35
CA GLY A 79 -21.25 28.52 20.45
C GLY A 79 -21.58 29.40 21.67
N PRO A 80 -21.45 28.89 22.90
CA PRO A 80 -21.75 29.67 24.10
C PRO A 80 -20.68 30.74 24.40
N ASP A 81 -21.05 31.75 25.19
CA ASP A 81 -20.18 32.90 25.50
C ASP A 81 -18.86 32.51 26.18
N TRP A 82 -18.86 31.38 26.89
CA TRP A 82 -17.68 30.90 27.60
C TRP A 82 -16.64 30.19 26.72
N LEU A 83 -16.93 29.94 25.44
CA LEU A 83 -15.94 29.35 24.53
C LEU A 83 -14.69 30.23 24.44
N PRO A 84 -13.50 29.64 24.22
CA PRO A 84 -12.27 30.39 24.04
C PRO A 84 -12.23 30.96 22.61
N TRP A 85 -13.08 31.95 22.34
CA TRP A 85 -13.32 32.46 21.00
C TRP A 85 -12.06 33.00 20.32
N ASP A 86 -11.20 33.71 21.04
CA ASP A 86 -9.94 34.24 20.48
C ASP A 86 -9.02 33.10 19.98
N LEU A 87 -8.94 31.99 20.71
CA LEU A 87 -8.18 30.81 20.31
C LEU A 87 -8.81 30.16 19.07
N LEU A 88 -10.12 29.89 19.10
CA LEU A 88 -10.81 29.17 18.04
C LEU A 88 -10.88 30.00 16.74
N THR A 89 -11.00 31.32 16.84
CA THR A 89 -10.95 32.21 15.67
C THR A 89 -9.56 32.31 15.07
N GLY A 90 -8.51 32.40 15.90
CA GLY A 90 -7.13 32.34 15.40
C GLY A 90 -6.83 31.03 14.64
N LEU A 91 -7.40 29.91 15.09
CA LEU A 91 -7.27 28.60 14.43
C LEU A 91 -8.09 28.46 13.15
N LEU A 92 -9.17 29.24 12.97
CA LEU A 92 -9.90 29.28 11.70
C LEU A 92 -9.04 29.86 10.58
N ASP A 93 -8.16 30.82 10.90
CA ASP A 93 -7.30 31.52 9.95
C ASP A 93 -6.00 30.76 9.60
N GLU A 94 -5.71 29.62 10.25
CA GLU A 94 -4.56 28.77 9.90
C GLU A 94 -4.81 27.99 8.59
N ASP A 95 -3.77 27.75 7.79
CA ASP A 95 -3.84 27.06 6.48
C ASP A 95 -4.53 25.67 6.52
N SER A 96 -4.53 25.01 7.69
CA SER A 96 -5.15 23.70 7.89
C SER A 96 -6.63 23.74 8.25
N GLY A 97 -7.13 24.90 8.70
CA GLY A 97 -8.53 25.17 9.07
C GLY A 97 -9.10 24.35 10.24
N LEU A 98 -10.13 24.88 10.90
CA LEU A 98 -10.97 24.11 11.83
C LEU A 98 -12.09 23.40 11.07
N GLY A 99 -12.09 22.07 11.11
CA GLY A 99 -13.13 21.24 10.50
C GLY A 99 -14.18 20.70 11.46
N PHE A 100 -13.96 20.77 12.77
CA PHE A 100 -15.00 20.51 13.76
C PHE A 100 -14.67 21.18 15.10
N VAL A 101 -15.72 21.52 15.86
CA VAL A 101 -15.63 22.00 17.24
C VAL A 101 -16.77 21.38 18.04
N ARG A 102 -16.44 20.73 19.15
CA ARG A 102 -17.37 20.12 20.11
C ARG A 102 -17.13 20.76 21.46
N TRP A 103 -18.18 21.18 22.14
CA TRP A 103 -18.07 21.83 23.44
C TRP A 103 -18.90 21.12 24.50
N TRP A 104 -18.32 20.98 25.69
CA TRP A 104 -18.93 20.34 26.84
C TRP A 104 -19.35 21.40 27.86
N ASP A 105 -20.64 21.46 28.16
CA ASP A 105 -21.22 22.45 29.07
C ASP A 105 -21.20 22.06 30.56
N GLY A 106 -20.77 20.83 30.86
CA GLY A 106 -20.84 20.21 32.18
C GLY A 106 -21.65 18.92 32.18
N THR A 107 -22.53 18.71 31.19
CA THR A 107 -23.47 17.59 31.13
C THR A 107 -23.45 16.83 29.80
N SER A 108 -23.22 17.51 28.68
CA SER A 108 -23.26 16.89 27.36
C SER A 108 -22.33 17.57 26.37
N TRP A 109 -21.90 16.83 25.35
CA TRP A 109 -21.20 17.38 24.19
C TRP A 109 -22.22 17.99 23.23
N SER A 110 -22.00 19.24 22.88
CA SER A 110 -22.73 19.99 21.85
C SER A 110 -21.78 20.41 20.73
N HIS A 111 -22.32 20.83 19.60
CA HIS A 111 -21.56 21.36 18.46
C HIS A 111 -22.45 22.24 17.58
N ALA A 112 -21.81 22.99 16.69
CA ALA A 112 -22.53 23.72 15.66
C ALA A 112 -23.28 22.74 14.74
N PRO A 113 -24.43 23.11 14.18
CA PRO A 113 -25.11 22.25 13.21
C PRO A 113 -24.20 21.96 12.01
N LEU A 114 -24.02 20.67 11.69
CA LEU A 114 -23.17 20.21 10.59
C LEU A 114 -24.02 19.49 9.52
N PRO A 115 -23.62 19.53 8.24
CA PRO A 115 -24.17 18.63 7.23
C PRO A 115 -24.11 17.16 7.70
N GLU A 116 -25.13 16.35 7.39
CA GLU A 116 -25.27 14.96 7.91
C GLU A 116 -24.01 14.12 7.67
N ARG A 117 -23.38 14.26 6.49
CA ARG A 117 -22.12 13.57 6.13
C ARG A 117 -20.93 13.85 7.06
N PHE A 118 -21.02 14.89 7.90
CA PHE A 118 -19.99 15.27 8.87
C PHE A 118 -20.46 15.19 10.32
N ALA A 119 -21.74 14.86 10.57
CA ALA A 119 -22.27 14.80 11.92
C ALA A 119 -21.52 13.77 12.80
N ASP A 120 -20.99 12.72 12.17
CA ASP A 120 -20.16 11.68 12.79
C ASP A 120 -18.65 11.83 12.48
N SER A 121 -18.22 12.84 11.71
CA SER A 121 -16.82 12.95 11.25
C SER A 121 -15.88 13.56 12.30
N VAL A 122 -15.95 13.08 13.54
CA VAL A 122 -14.92 13.35 14.53
C VAL A 122 -13.85 12.27 14.33
N ALA A 123 -12.77 12.60 13.63
CA ALA A 123 -11.57 11.75 13.55
C ALA A 123 -10.78 11.84 14.87
N TYR A 124 -11.45 11.54 15.98
CA TYR A 124 -10.83 11.45 17.29
C TYR A 124 -10.35 10.01 17.49
N MET A 125 -9.03 9.85 17.56
CA MET A 125 -8.32 8.60 17.84
C MET A 125 -8.67 7.46 16.86
N ASP A 126 -8.27 7.58 15.59
CA ASP A 126 -8.38 6.47 14.62
C ASP A 126 -7.27 5.44 14.85
N GLY A 127 -7.18 4.84 16.05
CA GLY A 127 -6.29 3.69 16.35
C GLY A 127 -4.78 3.86 16.10
N THR A 128 -4.30 4.90 15.41
CA THR A 128 -3.00 4.89 14.74
C THR A 128 -1.83 4.82 15.70
N THR A 129 -1.91 5.52 16.84
CA THR A 129 -0.86 5.44 17.87
C THR A 129 -0.88 4.09 18.60
N GLU A 130 -2.07 3.50 18.78
CA GLU A 130 -2.25 2.19 19.40
C GLU A 130 -1.79 1.07 18.46
N ASP A 131 -2.17 1.13 17.18
CA ASP A 131 -1.73 0.21 16.13
C ASP A 131 -0.21 0.30 15.93
N LEU A 132 0.35 1.52 15.85
CA LEU A 132 1.80 1.71 15.79
C LEU A 132 2.51 1.18 17.03
N TYR A 133 1.89 1.31 18.21
CA TYR A 133 2.44 0.71 19.42
C TYR A 133 2.41 -0.82 19.35
N PHE A 134 1.31 -1.44 18.91
CA PHE A 134 1.24 -2.89 18.73
C PHE A 134 2.22 -3.42 17.69
N ASP A 135 2.52 -2.62 16.66
CA ASP A 135 3.47 -2.98 15.62
C ASP A 135 4.94 -2.80 16.03
N LEU A 136 5.23 -1.89 16.97
CA LEU A 136 6.60 -1.47 17.31
C LEU A 136 7.05 -1.86 18.72
N ALA A 137 6.13 -2.18 19.63
CA ALA A 137 6.46 -2.46 21.01
C ALA A 137 7.10 -3.84 21.17
N ASP A 138 8.37 -3.85 21.58
CA ASP A 138 9.10 -5.04 21.99
C ASP A 138 8.81 -5.35 23.47
N VAL A 139 7.56 -5.73 23.76
CA VAL A 139 7.09 -6.13 25.10
C VAL A 139 6.21 -7.37 25.03
N ASP A 140 6.24 -8.20 26.08
CA ASP A 140 5.54 -9.50 26.11
C ASP A 140 4.01 -9.40 25.94
N ASP A 141 3.41 -8.32 26.47
CA ASP A 141 1.96 -8.07 26.40
C ASP A 141 1.67 -6.56 26.30
N PRO A 142 1.77 -5.98 25.09
CA PRO A 142 1.55 -4.55 24.89
C PRO A 142 0.12 -4.14 25.25
N GLY A 143 -0.86 -5.04 25.07
CA GLY A 143 -2.27 -4.77 25.37
C GLY A 143 -2.51 -4.52 26.86
N THR A 144 -1.99 -5.41 27.72
CA THR A 144 -2.11 -5.25 29.18
C THR A 144 -1.37 -3.99 29.67
N ALA A 145 -0.18 -3.69 29.12
CA ALA A 145 0.59 -2.51 29.49
C ALA A 145 -0.14 -1.21 29.11
N LEU A 146 -0.73 -1.16 27.91
CA LEU A 146 -1.54 -0.03 27.45
C LEU A 146 -2.82 0.13 28.28
N GLU A 147 -3.52 -0.96 28.60
CA GLU A 147 -4.70 -0.92 29.45
C GLU A 147 -4.36 -0.39 30.86
N ALA A 148 -3.22 -0.81 31.42
CA ALA A 148 -2.73 -0.31 32.71
C ALA A 148 -2.42 1.19 32.67
N LEU A 149 -1.79 1.68 31.59
CA LEU A 149 -1.54 3.10 31.38
C LEU A 149 -2.84 3.90 31.27
N LEU A 150 -3.80 3.45 30.45
CA LEU A 150 -5.11 4.09 30.29
C LEU A 150 -5.86 4.17 31.62
N LYS A 151 -5.82 3.08 32.41
CA LYS A 151 -6.42 3.04 33.75
C LYS A 151 -5.75 4.01 34.71
N ALA A 152 -4.42 4.05 34.75
CA ALA A 152 -3.66 4.97 35.60
C ALA A 152 -3.87 6.44 35.20
N ALA A 153 -3.95 6.73 33.90
CA ALA A 153 -4.20 8.07 33.38
C ALA A 153 -5.60 8.58 33.76
N ARG A 154 -6.61 7.70 33.81
CA ARG A 154 -7.95 8.00 34.33
C ARG A 154 -7.93 8.30 35.84
N ALA A 155 -7.11 7.57 36.60
CA ALA A 155 -6.98 7.74 38.05
C ALA A 155 -6.06 8.90 38.47
N GLY A 156 -5.28 9.49 37.54
CA GLY A 156 -4.26 10.49 37.88
C GLY A 156 -3.07 9.88 38.65
N THR A 157 -2.75 8.63 38.36
CA THR A 157 -1.71 7.85 39.06
C THR A 157 -0.63 7.32 38.11
N VAL A 158 -0.37 8.01 36.99
CA VAL A 158 0.70 7.61 36.05
C VAL A 158 2.04 7.91 36.71
N ASP A 159 2.72 6.86 37.15
CA ASP A 159 4.03 6.92 37.77
C ASP A 159 5.03 6.01 37.05
N ARG A 160 6.23 5.88 37.62
CA ARG A 160 7.29 5.05 37.06
C ARG A 160 6.88 3.59 36.88
N ALA A 161 6.08 3.03 37.80
CA ALA A 161 5.69 1.62 37.75
C ALA A 161 4.72 1.33 36.59
N VAL A 162 3.93 2.32 36.19
CA VAL A 162 3.04 2.25 35.03
C VAL A 162 3.80 2.42 33.71
N ILE A 163 4.84 3.26 33.69
CA ILE A 163 5.60 3.57 32.46
C ILE A 163 6.63 2.49 32.14
N ALA A 164 7.29 1.92 33.15
CA ALA A 164 8.38 0.95 32.96
C ALA A 164 8.02 -0.27 32.08
N PRO A 165 6.78 -0.81 32.10
CA PRO A 165 6.40 -1.93 31.24
C PRO A 165 6.04 -1.58 29.79
N LEU A 166 6.05 -0.29 29.40
CA LEU A 166 5.60 0.13 28.06
C LEU A 166 6.63 -0.15 26.95
N ALA A 167 7.88 -0.40 27.30
CA ALA A 167 8.95 -0.80 26.38
C ALA A 167 10.04 -1.54 27.18
N ASP A 168 10.98 -2.19 26.50
CA ASP A 168 12.18 -2.74 27.16
C ASP A 168 13.09 -1.62 27.72
N ALA A 169 13.20 -0.51 26.99
CA ALA A 169 13.99 0.66 27.39
C ALA A 169 13.18 1.98 27.29
N PRO A 170 12.14 2.20 28.11
CA PRO A 170 11.31 3.38 28.01
C PRO A 170 12.05 4.63 28.51
N ASP A 171 11.85 5.77 27.86
CA ASP A 171 12.27 7.08 28.39
C ASP A 171 11.30 7.52 29.50
N ILE A 172 11.52 6.93 30.68
CA ILE A 172 10.71 7.18 31.88
C ILE A 172 10.74 8.67 32.25
N SER A 173 11.85 9.38 32.00
CA SER A 173 11.98 10.79 32.35
C SER A 173 11.09 11.66 31.47
N ALA A 174 11.16 11.46 30.15
CA ALA A 174 10.30 12.17 29.20
C ALA A 174 8.82 11.86 29.43
N ALA A 175 8.49 10.59 29.65
CA ALA A 175 7.13 10.13 29.93
C ALA A 175 6.57 10.73 31.23
N LEU A 176 7.34 10.76 32.32
CA LEU A 176 6.92 11.41 33.57
C LEU A 176 6.76 12.92 33.41
N ALA A 177 7.63 13.57 32.62
CA ALA A 177 7.51 15.00 32.33
C ALA A 177 6.21 15.31 31.55
N VAL A 178 5.84 14.46 30.59
CA VAL A 178 4.56 14.56 29.88
C VAL A 178 3.40 14.29 30.84
N ALA A 179 3.46 13.24 31.65
CA ALA A 179 2.41 12.89 32.61
C ALA A 179 2.15 14.01 33.63
N ALA A 180 3.20 14.70 34.07
CA ALA A 180 3.10 15.86 34.95
C ALA A 180 2.47 17.06 34.23
N ARG A 181 2.83 17.35 32.97
CA ARG A 181 2.25 18.46 32.19
C ARG A 181 0.79 18.23 31.82
N THR A 182 0.39 16.98 31.59
CA THR A 182 -1.00 16.63 31.26
C THR A 182 -1.88 16.45 32.51
N GLY A 183 -1.31 16.53 33.71
CA GLY A 183 -2.08 16.37 34.96
C GLY A 183 -2.52 14.95 35.26
N VAL A 184 -1.83 13.94 34.72
CA VAL A 184 -2.14 12.51 34.97
C VAL A 184 -1.13 11.83 35.89
N ALA A 185 -0.05 12.52 36.27
CA ALA A 185 0.87 12.08 37.31
C ALA A 185 0.31 12.36 38.73
N PRO A 186 0.69 11.58 39.76
CA PRO A 186 0.28 11.83 41.13
C PRO A 186 0.56 13.27 41.59
N GLY A 187 -0.48 13.95 42.08
CA GLY A 187 -0.37 15.32 42.62
C GLY A 187 -0.25 16.43 41.58
N SER A 188 -0.25 16.10 40.28
CA SER A 188 -0.30 17.10 39.20
C SER A 188 -1.75 17.53 38.91
N ALA A 189 -1.93 18.79 38.50
CA ALA A 189 -3.23 19.32 38.10
C ALA A 189 -3.33 19.31 36.57
N ARG A 190 -4.52 19.00 36.05
CA ARG A 190 -4.79 19.11 34.61
C ARG A 190 -4.79 20.59 34.20
N PRO A 191 -4.13 20.97 33.09
CA PRO A 191 -4.13 22.35 32.62
C PRO A 191 -5.56 22.77 32.26
N GLU A 192 -5.93 23.97 32.68
CA GLU A 192 -7.25 24.56 32.51
C GLU A 192 -7.10 26.05 32.21
N ILE A 193 -7.84 26.55 31.22
CA ILE A 193 -7.86 27.97 30.88
C ILE A 193 -9.14 28.66 31.39
N PRO A 194 -9.11 29.99 31.61
CA PRO A 194 -10.32 30.75 31.94
C PRO A 194 -11.41 30.61 30.86
N ALA A 195 -12.67 30.77 31.26
CA ALA A 195 -13.79 30.91 30.32
C ALA A 195 -13.59 32.16 29.44
N GLY A 196 -13.98 32.06 28.17
CA GLY A 196 -13.95 33.20 27.25
C GLY A 196 -15.02 34.25 27.57
N THR A 197 -15.04 35.30 26.75
CA THR A 197 -15.78 36.55 27.00
C THR A 197 -16.89 36.83 25.98
N GLY A 198 -17.33 35.83 25.23
CA GLY A 198 -18.33 35.97 24.16
C GLY A 198 -17.74 35.98 22.75
N GLU A 199 -18.62 35.80 21.76
CA GLU A 199 -18.27 35.85 20.34
C GLU A 199 -17.79 37.27 19.94
N PRO A 200 -16.63 37.40 19.27
CA PRO A 200 -16.14 38.68 18.80
C PRO A 200 -17.12 39.34 17.82
N PRO A 201 -17.46 40.63 17.99
CA PRO A 201 -18.39 41.31 17.09
C PRO A 201 -17.81 41.41 15.68
N GLY A 202 -18.61 41.04 14.67
CA GLY A 202 -18.22 41.11 13.26
C GLY A 202 -17.27 39.99 12.81
N ARG A 203 -17.18 38.88 13.55
CA ARG A 203 -16.43 37.68 13.16
C ARG A 203 -16.74 37.26 11.72
N ARG A 204 -15.70 36.81 11.03
CA ARG A 204 -15.78 36.26 9.67
C ARG A 204 -15.38 34.79 9.71
N VAL A 205 -15.96 34.00 8.82
CA VAL A 205 -15.59 32.62 8.55
C VAL A 205 -14.68 32.63 7.32
N PRO A 206 -13.39 32.25 7.46
CA PRO A 206 -12.48 32.20 6.34
C PRO A 206 -12.90 31.10 5.36
N LEU A 207 -12.49 31.27 4.10
CA LEU A 207 -12.74 30.32 3.03
C LEU A 207 -11.43 29.62 2.67
N ALA A 208 -11.40 28.31 2.75
CA ALA A 208 -10.25 27.48 2.45
C ALA A 208 -9.99 27.33 0.94
N ASP A 209 -11.02 27.43 0.10
CA ASP A 209 -10.89 27.28 -1.35
C ASP A 209 -11.88 28.14 -2.17
N PRO A 210 -11.62 28.36 -3.48
CA PRO A 210 -12.51 29.11 -4.36
C PRO A 210 -13.91 28.51 -4.55
N ALA A 211 -14.09 27.20 -4.39
CA ALA A 211 -15.40 26.56 -4.51
C ALA A 211 -16.32 27.00 -3.37
N GLN A 212 -15.79 27.22 -2.17
CA GLN A 212 -16.55 27.78 -1.04
C GLN A 212 -17.12 29.16 -1.36
N ALA A 213 -16.35 30.04 -2.02
CA ALA A 213 -16.86 31.33 -2.48
C ALA A 213 -18.04 31.14 -3.46
N GLY A 214 -17.93 30.18 -4.39
CA GLY A 214 -19.02 29.76 -5.26
C GLY A 214 -20.25 29.23 -4.50
N GLY A 215 -20.05 28.52 -3.40
CA GLY A 215 -21.12 28.07 -2.50
C GLY A 215 -21.84 29.21 -1.78
N VAL A 216 -21.10 30.21 -1.28
CA VAL A 216 -21.67 31.42 -0.66
C VAL A 216 -22.54 32.17 -1.65
N ILE A 217 -22.05 32.35 -2.88
CA ILE A 217 -22.83 33.00 -3.95
C ILE A 217 -24.06 32.15 -4.30
N ALA A 218 -23.93 30.82 -4.38
CA ALA A 218 -25.05 29.92 -4.61
C ALA A 218 -26.14 30.03 -3.53
N LEU A 219 -25.77 30.11 -2.26
CA LEU A 219 -26.70 30.34 -1.15
C LEU A 219 -27.42 31.68 -1.30
N ALA A 220 -26.67 32.76 -1.54
CA ALA A 220 -27.24 34.09 -1.71
C ALA A 220 -28.15 34.18 -2.96
N MET A 221 -27.82 33.44 -4.02
CA MET A 221 -28.68 33.27 -5.20
C MET A 221 -29.96 32.51 -4.83
N ARG A 222 -29.89 31.49 -3.98
CA ARG A 222 -31.07 30.69 -3.59
C ARG A 222 -32.09 31.48 -2.76
N ASP A 223 -31.61 32.43 -1.97
CA ASP A 223 -32.45 33.32 -1.16
C ASP A 223 -32.95 34.55 -1.93
N ALA A 224 -32.41 34.80 -3.13
CA ALA A 224 -32.82 35.91 -3.97
C ALA A 224 -34.19 35.67 -4.63
N ALA A 225 -34.99 36.72 -4.70
CA ALA A 225 -36.24 36.69 -5.45
C ALA A 225 -35.98 36.86 -6.95
N GLU A 226 -36.70 36.09 -7.77
CA GLU A 226 -36.76 36.30 -9.21
C GLU A 226 -37.52 37.60 -9.50
N ARG A 227 -36.92 38.53 -10.25
CA ARG A 227 -37.63 39.73 -10.70
C ARG A 227 -38.58 39.41 -11.83
N GLU A 228 -39.75 40.05 -11.81
CA GLU A 228 -40.76 39.87 -12.85
C GLU A 228 -40.25 40.39 -14.21
N ARG A 229 -40.32 39.54 -15.23
CA ARG A 229 -39.89 39.82 -16.61
C ARG A 229 -40.98 39.45 -17.60
N PRO A 230 -41.13 40.18 -18.71
CA PRO A 230 -41.97 39.73 -19.82
C PRO A 230 -41.49 38.37 -20.33
N ALA A 231 -42.41 37.44 -20.56
CA ALA A 231 -42.08 36.15 -21.14
C ALA A 231 -41.53 36.33 -22.58
N PRO A 232 -40.38 35.71 -22.94
CA PRO A 232 -39.88 35.75 -24.31
C PRO A 232 -40.89 35.13 -25.28
N ALA A 233 -40.99 35.68 -26.49
CA ALA A 233 -41.83 35.10 -27.53
C ALA A 233 -41.29 33.72 -27.95
N PRO A 234 -42.14 32.69 -28.12
CA PRO A 234 -41.71 31.39 -28.61
C PRO A 234 -41.11 31.55 -30.03
N GLY A 235 -40.12 30.72 -30.35
CA GLY A 235 -39.41 30.80 -31.62
C GLY A 235 -38.64 29.52 -31.96
N PRO A 236 -38.12 29.44 -33.20
CA PRO A 236 -37.58 28.20 -33.77
C PRO A 236 -36.37 27.63 -33.03
N LYS A 237 -35.66 28.44 -32.23
CA LYS A 237 -34.54 27.98 -31.39
C LYS A 237 -35.00 27.21 -30.16
N LEU A 238 -36.10 27.62 -29.54
CA LEU A 238 -36.72 26.87 -28.43
C LEU A 238 -37.29 25.55 -28.94
N ASP A 239 -37.94 25.54 -30.11
CA ASP A 239 -38.52 24.33 -30.71
C ASP A 239 -37.46 23.23 -30.93
N ALA A 240 -36.24 23.61 -31.29
CA ALA A 240 -35.12 22.67 -31.45
C ALA A 240 -34.69 22.03 -30.10
N VAL A 241 -34.64 22.81 -29.03
CA VAL A 241 -34.35 22.30 -27.67
C VAL A 241 -35.47 21.39 -27.18
N VAL A 242 -36.73 21.77 -27.42
CA VAL A 242 -37.91 20.96 -27.07
C VAL A 242 -37.91 19.62 -27.81
N ALA A 243 -37.53 19.61 -29.09
CA ALA A 243 -37.40 18.36 -29.85
C ALA A 243 -36.38 17.41 -29.20
N ARG A 244 -35.24 17.93 -28.74
CA ARG A 244 -34.23 17.15 -28.02
C ARG A 244 -34.71 16.69 -26.63
N ALA A 245 -35.48 17.52 -25.93
CA ALA A 245 -36.04 17.20 -24.60
C ALA A 245 -37.08 16.07 -24.62
N ARG A 246 -37.52 15.61 -25.79
CA ARG A 246 -38.39 14.42 -25.91
C ARG A 246 -37.67 13.13 -25.54
N ASP A 247 -36.34 13.10 -25.66
CA ASP A 247 -35.52 11.94 -25.28
C ASP A 247 -35.23 11.90 -23.77
N GLY A 248 -35.55 12.99 -23.05
CA GLY A 248 -35.29 13.15 -21.62
C GLY A 248 -35.30 14.62 -21.22
N ALA A 249 -35.66 14.90 -19.97
CA ALA A 249 -35.65 16.26 -19.44
C ALA A 249 -34.24 16.87 -19.54
N ILE A 250 -34.19 18.14 -19.97
CA ILE A 250 -32.95 18.92 -20.07
C ILE A 250 -32.94 19.91 -18.91
N THR A 251 -31.89 19.85 -18.09
CA THR A 251 -31.57 20.86 -17.08
C THR A 251 -30.22 21.46 -17.43
N ALA A 252 -30.12 22.78 -17.46
CA ALA A 252 -28.93 23.46 -17.92
C ALA A 252 -28.62 24.71 -17.07
N ALA A 253 -27.37 24.87 -16.67
CA ALA A 253 -26.81 26.14 -16.19
C ALA A 253 -25.75 26.64 -17.15
N TYR A 254 -25.78 27.93 -17.45
CA TYR A 254 -24.75 28.58 -18.27
C TYR A 254 -23.46 28.75 -17.46
N VAL A 255 -22.34 28.24 -17.97
CA VAL A 255 -21.02 28.27 -17.30
C VAL A 255 -19.96 29.09 -18.06
N GLY A 256 -20.27 29.56 -19.27
CA GLY A 256 -19.40 30.44 -20.08
C GLY A 256 -18.04 29.89 -20.51
N HIS A 257 -17.77 28.59 -20.39
CA HIS A 257 -16.44 28.02 -20.63
C HIS A 257 -16.17 27.65 -22.10
N GLU A 258 -15.71 28.61 -22.92
CA GLU A 258 -15.47 28.40 -24.37
C GLU A 258 -14.31 27.44 -24.69
N ARG A 259 -13.32 27.27 -23.79
CA ARG A 259 -12.04 26.59 -24.10
C ARG A 259 -12.13 25.08 -24.43
N ARG A 260 -13.31 24.45 -24.35
CA ARG A 260 -13.52 23.02 -24.66
C ARG A 260 -14.88 22.67 -25.29
N GLY A 261 -15.67 23.65 -25.74
CA GLY A 261 -17.01 23.40 -26.32
C GLY A 261 -18.09 22.99 -25.32
N PHE A 262 -17.85 23.15 -24.02
CA PHE A 262 -18.79 22.84 -22.94
C PHE A 262 -19.32 24.13 -22.31
N THR A 263 -20.38 24.67 -22.88
CA THR A 263 -20.96 25.97 -22.47
C THR A 263 -21.97 25.84 -21.33
N TYR A 264 -22.45 24.62 -21.07
CA TYR A 264 -23.48 24.34 -20.07
C TYR A 264 -23.13 23.13 -19.19
N ALA A 265 -23.55 23.22 -17.93
CA ALA A 265 -23.56 22.10 -16.99
C ALA A 265 -24.99 21.56 -16.82
N ALA A 266 -25.11 20.26 -16.56
CA ALA A 266 -26.33 19.60 -16.11
C ALA A 266 -26.56 19.82 -14.61
N ALA A 267 -27.80 19.67 -14.13
CA ALA A 267 -28.11 19.77 -12.70
C ALA A 267 -27.29 18.78 -11.85
N SER A 268 -26.94 17.61 -12.40
CA SER A 268 -26.11 16.58 -11.77
C SER A 268 -24.61 16.91 -11.70
N GLY A 269 -24.17 18.08 -12.18
CA GLY A 269 -22.77 18.53 -12.17
C GLY A 269 -21.91 18.05 -13.34
N GLY A 270 -22.45 17.24 -14.25
CA GLY A 270 -21.78 16.87 -15.50
C GLY A 270 -21.83 17.98 -16.56
N TRP A 271 -20.87 18.02 -17.47
CA TRP A 271 -20.95 18.86 -18.66
C TRP A 271 -21.98 18.30 -19.65
N LEU A 272 -22.78 19.17 -20.27
CA LEU A 272 -23.66 18.76 -21.37
C LEU A 272 -22.85 18.53 -22.64
N ASP A 273 -23.30 17.63 -23.51
CA ASP A 273 -22.61 17.38 -24.77
C ASP A 273 -22.53 18.66 -25.64
N PRO A 274 -21.54 18.78 -26.54
CA PRO A 274 -21.33 20.00 -27.32
C PRO A 274 -22.52 20.36 -28.23
N GLU A 275 -23.20 19.37 -28.81
CA GLU A 275 -24.33 19.61 -29.72
C GLU A 275 -25.53 20.20 -28.97
N LEU A 276 -25.85 19.65 -27.79
CA LEU A 276 -26.85 20.23 -26.91
C LEU A 276 -26.43 21.63 -26.41
N SER A 277 -25.14 21.84 -26.12
CA SER A 277 -24.61 23.15 -25.71
C SER A 277 -24.78 24.21 -26.80
N ASP A 278 -24.61 23.86 -28.08
CA ASP A 278 -24.82 24.77 -29.21
C ASP A 278 -26.30 25.15 -29.36
N LEU A 279 -27.21 24.18 -29.22
CA LEU A 279 -28.67 24.43 -29.24
C LEU A 279 -29.10 25.38 -28.11
N LEU A 280 -28.61 25.12 -26.89
CA LEU A 280 -28.90 25.96 -25.72
C LEU A 280 -28.31 27.36 -25.88
N THR A 281 -27.11 27.50 -26.46
CA THR A 281 -26.48 28.80 -26.74
C THR A 281 -27.32 29.61 -27.73
N ALA A 282 -27.72 29.00 -28.85
CA ALA A 282 -28.55 29.66 -29.87
C ALA A 282 -29.92 30.09 -29.32
N TRP A 283 -30.51 29.29 -28.43
CA TRP A 283 -31.74 29.64 -27.72
C TRP A 283 -31.51 30.81 -26.74
N ARG A 284 -30.47 30.75 -25.92
CA ARG A 284 -30.12 31.80 -24.95
C ARG A 284 -29.86 33.15 -25.61
N GLU A 285 -29.17 33.17 -26.75
CA GLU A 285 -28.91 34.41 -27.50
C GLU A 285 -30.17 34.99 -28.15
N ALA A 286 -31.08 34.13 -28.65
CA ALA A 286 -32.34 34.59 -29.26
C ALA A 286 -33.28 35.26 -28.23
N GLU A 287 -33.15 34.93 -26.95
CA GLU A 287 -33.93 35.52 -25.85
C GLU A 287 -33.19 36.62 -25.08
N ALA A 288 -32.01 37.06 -25.55
CA ALA A 288 -31.22 38.08 -24.87
C ALA A 288 -31.89 39.47 -24.90
N ASP A 289 -31.91 40.15 -23.76
CA ASP A 289 -32.36 41.54 -23.63
C ASP A 289 -31.18 42.43 -23.18
N PRO A 290 -30.91 43.58 -23.84
CA PRO A 290 -29.75 44.41 -23.56
C PRO A 290 -29.80 45.11 -22.19
N GLU A 291 -30.98 45.28 -21.59
CA GLU A 291 -31.14 45.88 -20.26
C GLU A 291 -31.27 44.79 -19.18
N ARG A 292 -32.04 43.73 -19.47
CA ARG A 292 -32.46 42.72 -18.49
C ARG A 292 -31.55 41.49 -18.43
N GLY A 293 -30.70 41.30 -19.44
CA GLY A 293 -29.79 40.17 -19.58
C GLY A 293 -30.45 38.91 -20.14
N ARG A 294 -29.74 37.79 -19.98
CA ARG A 294 -30.11 36.44 -20.40
C ARG A 294 -30.39 35.56 -19.19
N TRP A 295 -31.11 34.46 -19.40
CA TRP A 295 -31.30 33.45 -18.35
C TRP A 295 -29.97 32.79 -17.97
N THR A 296 -29.85 32.42 -16.69
CA THR A 296 -28.67 31.74 -16.12
C THR A 296 -28.90 30.24 -16.01
N HIS A 297 -30.15 29.83 -15.74
CA HIS A 297 -30.56 28.44 -15.69
C HIS A 297 -31.85 28.23 -16.49
N ALA A 298 -31.98 27.05 -17.10
CA ALA A 298 -33.17 26.64 -17.82
C ALA A 298 -33.47 25.15 -17.58
N ARG A 299 -34.77 24.82 -17.56
CA ARG A 299 -35.25 23.44 -17.49
C ARG A 299 -36.36 23.23 -18.53
N VAL A 300 -36.20 22.21 -19.36
CA VAL A 300 -37.15 21.85 -20.44
C VAL A 300 -37.49 20.38 -20.31
N TRP A 301 -38.77 20.04 -20.28
CA TRP A 301 -39.21 18.65 -20.33
C TRP A 301 -40.54 18.51 -21.06
N VAL A 302 -40.77 17.30 -21.57
CA VAL A 302 -41.97 16.95 -22.32
C VAL A 302 -42.68 15.81 -21.60
N ALA A 303 -43.95 16.04 -21.21
CA ALA A 303 -44.80 15.04 -20.57
C ALA A 303 -46.04 14.80 -21.43
N GLY A 304 -46.01 13.73 -22.23
CA GLY A 304 -46.99 13.53 -23.30
C GLY A 304 -46.83 14.62 -24.37
N ASP A 305 -47.91 15.35 -24.68
CA ASP A 305 -47.89 16.49 -25.61
C ASP A 305 -47.61 17.84 -24.92
N ALA A 306 -47.56 17.86 -23.58
CA ALA A 306 -47.32 19.08 -22.83
C ALA A 306 -45.81 19.37 -22.73
N VAL A 307 -45.42 20.57 -23.15
CA VAL A 307 -44.04 21.08 -23.04
C VAL A 307 -44.01 22.10 -21.92
N THR A 308 -43.11 21.90 -20.96
CA THR A 308 -42.87 22.89 -19.90
C THR A 308 -41.46 23.45 -20.01
N VAL A 309 -41.37 24.78 -19.94
CA VAL A 309 -40.11 25.51 -20.04
C VAL A 309 -40.01 26.46 -18.86
N GLU A 310 -39.01 26.27 -18.02
CA GLU A 310 -38.69 27.15 -16.90
C GLU A 310 -37.38 27.87 -17.20
N ARG A 311 -37.35 29.18 -16.90
CA ARG A 311 -36.18 30.06 -17.05
C ARG A 311 -35.95 30.78 -15.74
N VAL A 312 -34.69 30.90 -15.37
CA VAL A 312 -34.28 31.60 -14.16
C VAL A 312 -33.17 32.57 -14.49
N TYR A 313 -33.28 33.81 -14.01
CA TYR A 313 -32.33 34.88 -14.31
C TYR A 313 -31.59 35.37 -13.08
N ASP A 314 -32.23 35.37 -11.91
CA ASP A 314 -31.74 36.08 -10.72
C ASP A 314 -31.48 35.19 -9.52
N HIS A 315 -31.97 33.96 -9.50
CA HIS A 315 -31.84 33.07 -8.35
C HIS A 315 -31.29 31.69 -8.74
N LEU A 316 -30.99 30.86 -7.73
CA LEU A 316 -30.62 29.47 -7.96
C LEU A 316 -31.90 28.61 -7.83
N PRO A 317 -32.38 27.96 -8.90
CA PRO A 317 -33.64 27.22 -8.84
C PRO A 317 -33.57 26.06 -7.85
N ALA A 318 -34.71 25.73 -7.21
CA ALA A 318 -34.81 24.62 -6.28
C ALA A 318 -34.50 23.25 -6.91
N TRP A 319 -34.68 23.11 -8.22
CA TRP A 319 -34.35 21.90 -8.97
C TRP A 319 -32.87 21.80 -9.38
N TRP A 320 -32.04 22.79 -9.03
CA TRP A 320 -30.59 22.74 -9.24
C TRP A 320 -29.91 22.07 -8.05
N GLU A 321 -29.25 20.94 -8.31
CA GLU A 321 -28.75 20.04 -7.26
C GLU A 321 -27.41 20.49 -6.68
N ASN A 322 -26.61 21.24 -7.45
CA ASN A 322 -25.32 21.72 -6.95
C ASN A 322 -25.53 22.90 -6.00
N ASP A 323 -25.06 22.73 -4.77
CA ASP A 323 -25.05 23.78 -3.74
C ASP A 323 -23.89 24.79 -3.93
N HIS A 324 -23.25 24.78 -5.10
CA HIS A 324 -22.13 25.64 -5.43
C HIS A 324 -22.03 25.95 -6.92
N LEU A 325 -21.30 27.02 -7.22
CA LEU A 325 -20.96 27.46 -8.57
C LEU A 325 -19.49 27.19 -8.81
N HIS A 326 -19.16 26.68 -9.99
CA HIS A 326 -17.76 26.53 -10.41
C HIS A 326 -17.15 27.90 -10.74
N GLU A 327 -15.82 28.03 -10.65
CA GLU A 327 -15.10 29.28 -10.94
C GLU A 327 -15.46 29.88 -12.31
N ALA A 328 -15.48 29.05 -13.36
CA ALA A 328 -15.89 29.47 -14.70
C ALA A 328 -17.33 30.02 -14.74
N GLN A 329 -18.23 29.44 -13.95
CA GLN A 329 -19.61 29.90 -13.84
C GLN A 329 -19.67 31.25 -13.10
N ILE A 330 -18.84 31.47 -12.08
CA ILE A 330 -18.73 32.77 -11.39
C ILE A 330 -18.27 33.85 -12.36
N ASP A 331 -17.26 33.56 -13.19
CA ASP A 331 -16.77 34.51 -14.21
C ASP A 331 -17.83 34.81 -15.27
N ALA A 332 -18.54 33.77 -15.73
CA ALA A 332 -19.64 33.90 -16.67
C ALA A 332 -20.79 34.73 -16.09
N LEU A 333 -21.13 34.52 -14.81
CA LEU A 333 -22.11 35.33 -14.08
C LEU A 333 -21.62 36.77 -13.92
N ARG A 334 -20.33 37.00 -13.63
CA ARG A 334 -19.76 38.35 -13.55
C ARG A 334 -19.91 39.10 -14.86
N ALA A 335 -19.59 38.45 -15.98
CA ALA A 335 -19.78 39.04 -17.31
C ALA A 335 -21.26 39.31 -17.62
N GLU A 336 -22.13 38.34 -17.35
CA GLU A 336 -23.58 38.44 -17.57
C GLU A 336 -24.19 39.60 -16.76
N ILE A 337 -23.91 39.67 -15.46
CA ILE A 337 -24.47 40.68 -14.56
C ILE A 337 -23.89 42.07 -14.84
N ALA A 338 -22.61 42.17 -15.24
CA ALA A 338 -22.00 43.43 -15.65
C ALA A 338 -22.71 44.05 -16.87
N GLY A 339 -23.23 43.21 -17.78
CA GLY A 339 -24.00 43.63 -18.95
C GLY A 339 -25.41 44.13 -18.64
N ARG A 340 -25.96 43.83 -17.46
CA ARG A 340 -27.32 44.27 -17.07
C ARG A 340 -27.33 45.71 -16.56
N ALA A 341 -28.45 46.41 -16.82
CA ALA A 341 -28.70 47.72 -16.22
C ALA A 341 -28.77 47.60 -14.68
N PRO A 342 -28.36 48.63 -13.91
CA PRO A 342 -28.26 48.55 -12.45
C PRO A 342 -29.52 48.04 -11.73
N ASP A 343 -30.71 48.49 -12.18
CA ASP A 343 -32.00 48.10 -11.60
C ASP A 343 -32.35 46.61 -11.85
N TRP A 344 -31.64 45.95 -12.78
CA TRP A 344 -31.79 44.53 -13.12
C TRP A 344 -30.70 43.63 -12.52
N ARG A 345 -29.76 44.19 -11.72
CA ARG A 345 -28.75 43.43 -10.99
C ARG A 345 -29.30 42.87 -9.67
N PRO A 346 -29.25 41.53 -9.42
CA PRO A 346 -29.75 40.91 -8.20
C PRO A 346 -29.01 41.39 -6.93
N SER A 347 -29.60 41.17 -5.75
CA SER A 347 -29.02 41.58 -4.46
C SER A 347 -27.67 40.93 -4.14
N TRP A 348 -27.41 39.72 -4.64
CA TRP A 348 -26.15 39.00 -4.44
C TRP A 348 -25.00 39.49 -5.35
N THR A 349 -25.25 40.41 -6.29
CA THR A 349 -24.23 40.87 -7.26
C THR A 349 -22.96 41.38 -6.60
N GLY A 350 -23.07 42.06 -5.45
CA GLY A 350 -21.90 42.58 -4.73
C GLY A 350 -20.92 41.50 -4.26
N LEU A 351 -21.37 40.24 -4.15
CA LEU A 351 -20.51 39.11 -3.79
C LEU A 351 -19.60 38.67 -4.95
N LEU A 352 -19.96 38.95 -6.21
CA LEU A 352 -19.13 38.61 -7.38
C LEU A 352 -17.83 39.42 -7.46
N ASP A 353 -17.84 40.63 -6.90
CA ASP A 353 -16.72 41.58 -6.90
C ASP A 353 -15.96 41.58 -5.57
N ALA A 354 -16.47 40.87 -4.56
CA ALA A 354 -15.84 40.77 -3.25
C ALA A 354 -14.72 39.73 -3.25
N ASP A 355 -13.59 40.07 -2.62
CA ASP A 355 -12.48 39.16 -2.39
C ASP A 355 -12.77 38.27 -1.17
N LEU A 356 -13.74 37.36 -1.32
CA LEU A 356 -14.27 36.55 -0.23
C LEU A 356 -13.22 35.60 0.37
N LEU A 357 -12.24 35.17 -0.43
CA LEU A 357 -11.13 34.34 0.06
C LEU A 357 -10.28 35.11 1.08
N ARG A 358 -9.98 36.38 0.80
CA ARG A 358 -9.20 37.22 1.71
C ARG A 358 -10.01 37.73 2.90
N THR A 359 -11.29 38.05 2.70
CA THR A 359 -12.10 38.72 3.75
C THR A 359 -12.98 37.80 4.57
N GLY A 360 -13.09 36.52 4.18
CA GLY A 360 -14.09 35.59 4.70
C GLY A 360 -15.52 36.08 4.48
N VAL A 361 -16.47 35.35 5.06
CA VAL A 361 -17.91 35.65 5.01
C VAL A 361 -18.52 35.78 6.41
N PRO A 362 -19.59 36.56 6.58
CA PRO A 362 -20.25 36.61 7.87
C PRO A 362 -21.00 35.28 8.14
N PRO A 363 -21.17 34.85 9.41
CA PRO A 363 -21.76 33.56 9.79
C PRO A 363 -23.18 33.27 9.24
N GLU A 364 -23.95 34.32 8.92
CA GLU A 364 -25.27 34.19 8.29
C GLU A 364 -25.22 33.75 6.83
N MET A 365 -24.07 33.83 6.17
CA MET A 365 -23.86 33.36 4.79
C MET A 365 -23.25 31.95 4.71
N CYS A 366 -22.96 31.33 5.85
CA CYS A 366 -22.53 29.94 5.92
C CYS A 366 -23.72 28.98 5.80
N TRP A 367 -23.41 27.70 5.53
CA TRP A 367 -24.41 26.63 5.53
C TRP A 367 -25.19 26.59 6.85
N ARG A 368 -26.52 26.44 6.75
CA ARG A 368 -27.41 26.20 7.89
C ARG A 368 -28.42 25.10 7.54
N PRO A 369 -28.80 24.25 8.51
CA PRO A 369 -29.90 23.33 8.29
C PRO A 369 -31.19 24.14 8.06
N ARG A 370 -31.94 23.78 7.02
CA ARG A 370 -33.30 24.31 6.83
C ARG A 370 -34.18 23.79 7.97
N ALA A 371 -35.13 24.60 8.44
CA ALA A 371 -36.10 24.17 9.44
C ALA A 371 -36.84 22.91 8.92
N ALA A 372 -36.64 21.77 9.58
CA ALA A 372 -37.28 20.53 9.18
C ALA A 372 -38.78 20.61 9.47
N PRO A 373 -39.65 20.21 8.53
CA PRO A 373 -41.06 20.01 8.84
C PRO A 373 -41.22 18.88 9.87
N ASP A 374 -42.29 18.92 10.67
CA ASP A 374 -42.59 17.93 11.71
C ASP A 374 -42.67 16.50 11.13
N ALA A 375 -41.65 15.69 11.42
CA ALA A 375 -41.51 14.33 10.91
C ALA A 375 -42.64 13.42 11.39
N ALA A 376 -43.05 13.54 12.65
CA ALA A 376 -44.10 12.71 13.24
C ALA A 376 -45.45 12.94 12.55
N THR A 377 -45.78 14.21 12.30
CA THR A 377 -46.99 14.56 11.55
C THR A 377 -46.94 14.05 10.11
N LEU A 378 -45.83 14.27 9.39
CA LEU A 378 -45.68 13.82 8.01
C LEU A 378 -45.72 12.29 7.84
N LEU A 379 -45.14 11.56 8.80
CA LEU A 379 -45.11 10.09 8.80
C LEU A 379 -46.52 9.52 9.07
N ARG A 380 -47.17 9.94 10.15
CA ARG A 380 -48.47 9.37 10.59
C ARG A 380 -49.65 9.75 9.70
N THR A 381 -49.58 10.89 9.02
CA THR A 381 -50.61 11.31 8.06
C THR A 381 -50.40 10.74 6.65
N GLY A 382 -49.27 10.05 6.40
CA GLY A 382 -48.89 9.57 5.07
C GLY A 382 -48.41 10.68 4.13
N GLY A 383 -48.18 11.90 4.63
CA GLY A 383 -47.69 13.04 3.85
C GLY A 383 -46.34 12.77 3.17
N LEU A 384 -45.47 11.99 3.81
CA LEU A 384 -44.17 11.57 3.28
C LEU A 384 -44.26 10.92 1.88
N ARG A 385 -45.30 10.12 1.61
CA ARG A 385 -45.47 9.41 0.34
C ARG A 385 -45.46 10.32 -0.90
N THR A 386 -45.92 11.56 -0.72
CA THR A 386 -46.02 12.57 -1.80
C THR A 386 -45.03 13.72 -1.63
N ALA A 387 -44.25 13.71 -0.55
CA ALA A 387 -43.28 14.74 -0.23
C ALA A 387 -42.11 14.72 -1.25
N PRO A 388 -41.51 15.89 -1.55
CA PRO A 388 -40.32 15.97 -2.38
C PRO A 388 -39.09 15.43 -1.60
N ARG A 389 -38.00 15.13 -2.31
CA ARG A 389 -36.79 14.49 -1.74
C ARG A 389 -36.21 15.28 -0.57
N GLU A 390 -36.22 16.61 -0.66
CA GLU A 390 -35.66 17.50 0.36
C GLU A 390 -36.39 17.37 1.69
N VAL A 391 -37.70 17.07 1.66
CA VAL A 391 -38.48 16.80 2.86
C VAL A 391 -38.10 15.45 3.45
N TRP A 392 -37.91 14.43 2.62
CA TRP A 392 -37.42 13.12 3.08
C TRP A 392 -36.03 13.22 3.73
N GLU A 393 -35.12 13.99 3.15
CA GLU A 393 -33.78 14.24 3.70
C GLU A 393 -33.87 15.00 5.03
N ALA A 394 -34.67 16.07 5.09
CA ALA A 394 -34.83 16.89 6.28
C ALA A 394 -35.40 16.11 7.48
N VAL A 395 -36.30 15.15 7.24
CA VAL A 395 -36.94 14.38 8.32
C VAL A 395 -36.31 13.00 8.55
N ARG A 396 -35.29 12.62 7.78
CA ARG A 396 -34.73 11.26 7.75
C ARG A 396 -34.40 10.74 9.15
N SER A 397 -33.55 11.46 9.89
CA SER A 397 -33.06 11.02 11.21
C SER A 397 -34.17 10.92 12.23
N GLU A 398 -35.11 11.87 12.23
CA GLU A 398 -36.25 11.91 13.14
C GLU A 398 -37.26 10.79 12.83
N ALA A 399 -37.61 10.60 11.56
CA ALA A 399 -38.51 9.53 11.12
C ALA A 399 -37.94 8.14 11.41
N VAL A 400 -36.63 7.94 11.23
CA VAL A 400 -35.94 6.68 11.62
C VAL A 400 -35.97 6.50 13.14
N ALA A 401 -35.75 7.55 13.93
CA ALA A 401 -35.80 7.49 15.39
C ALA A 401 -37.21 7.12 15.89
N LEU A 402 -38.25 7.75 15.33
CA LEU A 402 -39.66 7.43 15.61
C LEU A 402 -39.97 5.97 15.26
N ALA A 403 -39.59 5.51 14.07
CA ALA A 403 -39.80 4.14 13.62
C ALA A 403 -39.03 3.10 14.47
N ARG A 404 -37.85 3.44 15.00
CA ARG A 404 -37.12 2.56 15.94
C ARG A 404 -37.80 2.47 17.31
N ALA A 405 -38.44 3.55 17.74
CA ALA A 405 -39.08 3.65 19.05
C ALA A 405 -40.48 3.01 19.08
N ASP A 406 -41.20 3.00 17.96
CA ASP A 406 -42.59 2.56 17.90
C ASP A 406 -42.90 1.71 16.64
N ALA A 407 -43.57 0.57 16.85
CA ALA A 407 -43.88 -0.38 15.77
C ALA A 407 -44.95 0.13 14.79
N ALA A 408 -45.86 1.00 15.23
CA ALA A 408 -46.86 1.61 14.34
C ALA A 408 -46.21 2.68 13.45
N ASP A 409 -45.26 3.46 13.98
CA ASP A 409 -44.47 4.40 13.19
C ASP A 409 -43.55 3.66 12.19
N LEU A 410 -42.99 2.49 12.55
CA LEU A 410 -42.28 1.61 11.60
C LEU A 410 -43.20 1.10 10.48
N ALA A 411 -44.41 0.64 10.82
CA ALA A 411 -45.39 0.20 9.84
C ALA A 411 -45.82 1.35 8.91
N ALA A 412 -45.98 2.57 9.45
CA ALA A 412 -46.25 3.77 8.67
C ALA A 412 -45.10 4.08 7.71
N LEU A 413 -43.84 3.96 8.16
CA LEU A 413 -42.67 4.14 7.30
C LEU A 413 -42.62 3.10 6.18
N VAL A 414 -42.93 1.82 6.45
CA VAL A 414 -43.03 0.76 5.43
C VAL A 414 -44.16 1.06 4.43
N ALA A 415 -45.27 1.65 4.86
CA ALA A 415 -46.37 2.03 3.98
C ALA A 415 -46.12 3.33 3.18
N ALA A 416 -45.12 4.12 3.56
CA ALA A 416 -44.80 5.42 2.97
C ALA A 416 -43.97 5.33 1.67
N GLU A 417 -44.04 4.23 0.93
CA GLU A 417 -43.36 4.06 -0.36
C GLU A 417 -43.64 5.27 -1.27
N PRO A 418 -42.61 6.02 -1.72
CA PRO A 418 -42.78 7.22 -2.53
C PRO A 418 -43.60 6.96 -3.81
N ALA A 419 -44.55 7.84 -4.12
CA ALA A 419 -45.37 7.71 -5.33
C ALA A 419 -44.56 8.06 -6.62
N GLY A 420 -44.68 7.26 -7.69
CA GLY A 420 -43.99 7.46 -8.98
C GLY A 420 -44.51 8.65 -9.83
N PRO A 421 -44.24 8.72 -11.15
CA PRO A 421 -42.94 8.77 -11.83
C PRO A 421 -42.41 10.22 -11.84
N ARG A 422 -42.05 10.77 -10.67
CA ARG A 422 -41.32 12.04 -10.63
C ARG A 422 -39.88 11.81 -11.10
N PRO A 423 -39.21 12.81 -11.70
CA PRO A 423 -37.78 12.73 -12.04
C PRO A 423 -36.92 12.24 -10.86
N ASP A 424 -37.27 12.64 -9.62
CA ASP A 424 -36.56 12.25 -8.39
C ASP A 424 -37.18 11.06 -7.65
N GLY A 425 -38.22 10.43 -8.20
CA GLY A 425 -38.99 9.39 -7.51
C GLY A 425 -38.14 8.17 -7.17
N GLU A 426 -37.19 7.83 -8.03
CA GLU A 426 -36.28 6.70 -7.81
C GLU A 426 -35.26 6.98 -6.70
N ARG A 427 -34.66 8.17 -6.68
CA ARG A 427 -33.76 8.63 -5.60
C ARG A 427 -34.46 8.69 -4.26
N THR A 428 -35.67 9.27 -4.24
CA THR A 428 -36.51 9.33 -3.04
C THR A 428 -36.82 7.91 -2.53
N ARG A 429 -37.09 6.97 -3.44
CA ARG A 429 -37.28 5.56 -3.10
C ARG A 429 -36.01 4.93 -2.52
N TRP A 430 -34.82 5.20 -3.05
CA TRP A 430 -33.56 4.71 -2.48
C TRP A 430 -33.30 5.24 -1.07
N LEU A 431 -33.59 6.52 -0.82
CA LEU A 431 -33.53 7.12 0.51
C LEU A 431 -34.49 6.44 1.48
N TRP A 432 -35.73 6.22 1.06
CA TRP A 432 -36.73 5.48 1.84
C TRP A 432 -36.26 4.04 2.17
N LEU A 433 -35.69 3.31 1.21
CA LEU A 433 -35.12 1.98 1.44
C LEU A 433 -33.97 2.00 2.47
N ARG A 434 -33.08 3.00 2.41
CA ARG A 434 -32.03 3.21 3.41
C ARG A 434 -32.64 3.50 4.79
N MET A 435 -33.69 4.32 4.86
CA MET A 435 -34.41 4.58 6.12
C MET A 435 -35.03 3.32 6.71
N LEU A 436 -35.62 2.43 5.90
CA LEU A 436 -36.14 1.14 6.38
C LEU A 436 -35.02 0.26 6.97
N ALA A 437 -33.89 0.20 6.29
CA ALA A 437 -32.71 -0.52 6.77
C ALA A 437 -32.18 0.06 8.08
N ASP A 438 -32.09 1.38 8.18
CA ASP A 438 -31.67 2.09 9.39
C ASP A 438 -32.69 1.89 10.53
N ALA A 439 -33.99 1.86 10.22
CA ALA A 439 -35.06 1.74 11.22
C ALA A 439 -35.23 0.34 11.83
N GLY A 440 -34.58 -0.69 11.29
CA GLY A 440 -34.76 -2.05 11.84
C GLY A 440 -35.76 -2.93 11.13
N ALA A 441 -36.26 -2.54 9.95
CA ALA A 441 -37.39 -3.23 9.32
C ALA A 441 -37.10 -4.73 9.07
N VAL A 442 -38.04 -5.59 9.45
CA VAL A 442 -38.04 -7.03 9.14
C VAL A 442 -39.11 -7.27 8.08
N LEU A 443 -38.70 -7.63 6.87
CA LEU A 443 -39.56 -7.71 5.70
C LEU A 443 -39.64 -9.15 5.16
N PRO A 444 -40.80 -9.59 4.65
CA PRO A 444 -40.95 -10.96 4.15
C PRO A 444 -40.19 -11.18 2.84
N ALA A 445 -39.77 -12.42 2.55
CA ALA A 445 -38.98 -12.74 1.36
C ALA A 445 -39.59 -12.27 0.03
N ALA A 446 -40.92 -12.35 -0.10
CA ALA A 446 -41.67 -11.90 -1.29
C ALA A 446 -41.60 -10.38 -1.51
N TRP A 447 -41.37 -9.60 -0.45
CA TRP A 447 -41.23 -8.15 -0.55
C TRP A 447 -39.99 -7.78 -1.38
N PHE A 448 -38.86 -8.49 -1.20
CA PHE A 448 -37.61 -8.23 -1.91
C PHE A 448 -37.65 -8.50 -3.41
N ALA A 449 -38.58 -9.35 -3.88
CA ALA A 449 -38.79 -9.61 -5.31
C ALA A 449 -39.69 -8.57 -5.98
N THR A 450 -40.40 -7.74 -5.20
CA THR A 450 -41.39 -6.79 -5.68
C THR A 450 -41.05 -5.37 -5.23
N VAL A 451 -41.57 -4.94 -4.08
CA VAL A 451 -41.39 -3.60 -3.51
C VAL A 451 -39.92 -3.32 -3.17
N GLY A 452 -39.14 -4.33 -2.82
CA GLY A 452 -37.70 -4.24 -2.54
C GLY A 452 -36.79 -4.45 -3.74
N ALA A 453 -37.32 -4.57 -4.97
CA ALA A 453 -36.50 -4.70 -6.17
C ALA A 453 -35.66 -3.43 -6.41
N ARG A 454 -34.49 -3.56 -7.06
CA ARG A 454 -33.56 -2.46 -7.31
C ARG A 454 -33.25 -1.67 -6.02
N CYS A 455 -32.94 -2.39 -4.94
CA CYS A 455 -32.58 -1.80 -3.67
C CYS A 455 -31.07 -1.52 -3.62
N PRO A 456 -30.61 -0.35 -3.16
CA PRO A 456 -29.18 -0.07 -2.98
C PRO A 456 -28.51 -1.13 -2.08
N GLU A 457 -27.35 -1.66 -2.49
CA GLU A 457 -26.65 -2.76 -1.81
C GLU A 457 -26.52 -2.57 -0.28
N PRO A 458 -26.10 -1.40 0.25
CA PRO A 458 -25.92 -1.24 1.69
C PRO A 458 -27.24 -1.30 2.47
N ALA A 459 -28.35 -0.92 1.82
CA ALA A 459 -29.69 -1.02 2.41
C ALA A 459 -30.20 -2.46 2.31
N LEU A 460 -30.05 -3.09 1.15
CA LEU A 460 -30.51 -4.45 0.91
C LEU A 460 -29.81 -5.45 1.85
N ARG A 461 -28.49 -5.37 2.00
CA ARG A 461 -27.72 -6.27 2.88
C ARG A 461 -28.24 -6.21 4.32
N ARG A 462 -28.40 -5.01 4.88
CA ARG A 462 -28.96 -4.80 6.23
C ARG A 462 -30.39 -5.33 6.36
N LEU A 463 -31.22 -5.20 5.33
CA LEU A 463 -32.59 -5.72 5.33
C LEU A 463 -32.62 -7.26 5.22
N LEU A 464 -31.73 -7.86 4.41
CA LEU A 464 -31.62 -9.31 4.25
C LEU A 464 -31.07 -10.00 5.50
N GLU A 465 -30.09 -9.40 6.19
CA GLU A 465 -29.54 -9.91 7.46
C GLU A 465 -30.61 -10.05 8.54
N ARG A 466 -31.62 -9.20 8.52
CA ARG A 466 -32.75 -9.23 9.47
C ARG A 466 -33.93 -10.05 8.99
N ALA A 467 -34.05 -10.28 7.69
CA ALA A 467 -35.07 -11.16 7.15
C ALA A 467 -34.75 -12.60 7.56
N ALA A 468 -35.71 -13.30 8.17
CA ALA A 468 -35.60 -14.72 8.49
C ALA A 468 -35.68 -15.57 7.21
N LEU A 469 -34.71 -15.39 6.30
CA LEU A 469 -34.61 -16.16 5.08
C LEU A 469 -34.09 -17.54 5.44
N ALA A 470 -34.86 -18.58 5.09
CA ALA A 470 -34.42 -19.95 5.22
C ALA A 470 -33.07 -20.12 4.48
N PRO A 471 -32.07 -20.80 5.08
CA PRO A 471 -30.83 -21.07 4.40
C PRO A 471 -31.12 -21.80 3.09
N GLY A 472 -30.48 -21.35 2.01
CA GLY A 472 -30.57 -22.00 0.70
C GLY A 472 -30.08 -23.46 0.76
N ALA A 473 -30.37 -24.23 -0.28
CA ALA A 473 -29.87 -25.59 -0.39
C ALA A 473 -28.33 -25.61 -0.26
N SER A 474 -27.82 -26.58 0.50
CA SER A 474 -26.38 -26.81 0.67
C SER A 474 -25.72 -27.05 -0.68
N ALA A 475 -24.73 -26.22 -1.04
CA ALA A 475 -23.97 -26.42 -2.27
C ALA A 475 -22.85 -27.44 -2.00
N ALA A 476 -22.88 -28.58 -2.72
CA ALA A 476 -21.77 -29.53 -2.72
C ALA A 476 -20.54 -28.89 -3.39
N ASP A 477 -19.39 -29.03 -2.73
CA ASP A 477 -18.05 -28.74 -3.26
C ASP A 477 -17.84 -27.36 -3.89
N VAL A 478 -18.16 -26.28 -3.18
CA VAL A 478 -17.55 -24.98 -3.50
C VAL A 478 -16.05 -25.09 -3.20
N PRO A 479 -15.15 -24.88 -4.18
CA PRO A 479 -13.72 -24.93 -3.90
C PRO A 479 -13.39 -23.91 -2.81
N ARG A 480 -12.81 -24.36 -1.69
CA ARG A 480 -12.41 -23.50 -0.55
C ARG A 480 -11.50 -22.33 -0.97
N ASP A 481 -10.91 -22.42 -2.16
CA ASP A 481 -9.97 -21.46 -2.74
C ASP A 481 -10.63 -20.25 -3.42
N VAL A 482 -11.94 -20.28 -3.65
CA VAL A 482 -12.72 -19.15 -4.21
C VAL A 482 -12.62 -17.88 -3.35
N ALA A 483 -12.33 -18.02 -2.04
CA ALA A 483 -12.33 -16.91 -1.07
C ALA A 483 -10.96 -16.58 -0.45
N ARG A 484 -9.86 -17.20 -0.91
CA ARG A 484 -8.53 -16.82 -0.44
C ARG A 484 -7.92 -15.83 -1.44
N THR A 485 -7.67 -14.61 -0.98
CA THR A 485 -6.66 -13.76 -1.64
C THR A 485 -5.28 -14.36 -1.37
N ALA A 486 -4.29 -14.00 -2.20
CA ALA A 486 -2.90 -14.41 -2.01
C ALA A 486 -2.46 -14.21 -0.54
N GLU A 487 -1.55 -15.07 -0.07
CA GLU A 487 -1.04 -15.04 1.31
C GLU A 487 -0.68 -13.59 1.70
N PRO A 488 -0.99 -13.17 2.95
CA PRO A 488 -0.66 -11.83 3.42
C PRO A 488 0.82 -11.55 3.18
N GLU A 489 1.13 -10.32 2.75
CA GLU A 489 2.52 -9.90 2.56
C GLU A 489 3.36 -10.22 3.81
N PRO A 490 4.62 -10.63 3.64
CA PRO A 490 5.50 -10.89 4.77
C PRO A 490 5.58 -9.64 5.66
N GLY A 491 5.02 -9.72 6.87
CA GLY A 491 5.18 -8.68 7.90
C GLY A 491 6.65 -8.40 8.21
N ARG A 492 7.00 -7.19 8.66
CA ARG A 492 8.41 -6.77 8.80
C ARG A 492 9.17 -7.40 9.97
N ASP A 493 8.52 -8.23 10.79
CA ASP A 493 9.12 -8.88 11.95
C ASP A 493 9.23 -10.41 11.72
N PRO A 494 10.39 -11.05 11.97
CA PRO A 494 10.53 -12.50 11.95
C PRO A 494 9.61 -13.23 12.94
N GLY A 495 9.02 -12.53 13.91
CA GLY A 495 8.10 -13.04 14.92
C GLY A 495 8.75 -13.92 15.99
N TRP A 496 10.00 -14.40 15.78
CA TRP A 496 10.78 -15.21 16.70
C TRP A 496 12.22 -14.70 16.84
N GLY A 497 12.69 -14.57 18.07
CA GLY A 497 14.04 -14.15 18.43
C GLY A 497 14.67 -15.04 19.50
N ALA A 498 15.88 -14.67 19.95
CA ALA A 498 16.59 -15.42 20.98
C ALA A 498 15.88 -15.41 22.35
N GLY A 499 14.84 -14.60 22.55
CA GLY A 499 13.99 -14.61 23.74
C GLY A 499 12.78 -15.54 23.67
N THR A 500 12.41 -16.05 22.49
CA THR A 500 11.14 -16.76 22.29
C THR A 500 11.03 -18.05 23.11
N ASP A 501 9.96 -18.15 23.91
CA ASP A 501 9.60 -19.37 24.64
C ASP A 501 8.74 -20.29 23.76
N PHE A 502 9.40 -21.26 23.11
CA PHE A 502 8.71 -22.23 22.27
C PHE A 502 7.80 -23.19 23.06
N ALA A 503 7.98 -23.33 24.37
CA ALA A 503 7.13 -24.16 25.23
C ALA A 503 5.77 -23.49 25.53
N ALA A 504 5.66 -22.17 25.39
CA ALA A 504 4.42 -21.42 25.60
C ALA A 504 3.38 -21.63 24.47
N PHE A 505 3.79 -22.11 23.29
CA PHE A 505 2.86 -22.34 22.18
C PHE A 505 1.90 -23.49 22.49
N ARG A 506 0.59 -23.18 22.48
CA ARG A 506 -0.47 -24.19 22.60
C ARG A 506 -0.68 -24.90 21.26
N LEU A 507 -0.06 -26.07 21.11
CA LEU A 507 -0.09 -26.89 19.88
C LEU A 507 -0.94 -28.17 20.05
N ASP A 508 -1.87 -28.14 20.98
CA ASP A 508 -2.82 -29.23 21.26
C ASP A 508 -3.84 -29.40 20.12
N ALA A 509 -4.33 -28.31 19.52
CA ALA A 509 -5.23 -28.33 18.37
C ALA A 509 -4.50 -28.35 17.02
N GLU A 510 -5.07 -29.07 16.03
CA GLU A 510 -4.53 -29.17 14.67
C GLU A 510 -4.39 -27.81 13.97
N SER A 511 -5.36 -26.91 14.16
CA SER A 511 -5.32 -25.55 13.60
C SER A 511 -4.09 -24.75 14.07
N PHE A 512 -3.73 -24.85 15.35
CA PHE A 512 -2.54 -24.19 15.88
C PHE A 512 -1.25 -24.81 15.33
N ARG A 513 -1.21 -26.14 15.12
CA ARG A 513 -0.06 -26.81 14.47
C ARG A 513 0.11 -26.36 13.03
N THR A 514 -0.98 -26.21 12.28
CA THR A 514 -0.93 -25.70 10.90
C THR A 514 -0.39 -24.28 10.87
N VAL A 515 -0.91 -23.38 11.71
CA VAL A 515 -0.43 -21.99 11.80
C VAL A 515 1.05 -21.93 12.22
N PHE A 516 1.44 -22.72 13.22
CA PHE A 516 2.83 -22.81 13.65
C PHE A 516 3.75 -23.34 12.54
N SER A 517 3.34 -24.36 11.79
CA SER A 517 4.08 -24.90 10.66
C SER A 517 4.27 -23.88 9.52
N LEU A 518 3.25 -23.05 9.25
CA LEU A 518 3.36 -21.95 8.30
C LEU A 518 4.34 -20.87 8.78
N ARG A 519 4.26 -20.47 10.06
CA ARG A 519 5.22 -19.55 10.68
C ARG A 519 6.64 -20.11 10.66
N LEU A 520 6.79 -21.41 10.90
CA LEU A 520 8.08 -22.10 10.83
C LEU A 520 8.66 -22.10 9.42
N GLY A 521 7.85 -22.43 8.41
CA GLY A 521 8.28 -22.37 7.00
C GLY A 521 8.70 -20.95 6.59
N ARG A 522 8.00 -19.93 7.10
CA ARG A 522 8.36 -18.52 6.90
C ARG A 522 9.68 -18.17 7.60
N PHE A 523 9.82 -18.51 8.89
CA PHE A 523 11.06 -18.31 9.64
C PHE A 523 12.27 -18.93 8.93
N LEU A 524 12.15 -20.17 8.44
CA LEU A 524 13.23 -20.84 7.70
C LEU A 524 13.63 -20.08 6.42
N ARG A 525 12.67 -19.51 5.67
CA ARG A 525 12.96 -18.68 4.49
C ARG A 525 13.62 -17.35 4.84
N GLU A 526 13.29 -16.81 6.01
CA GLU A 526 13.80 -15.54 6.50
C GLU A 526 15.14 -15.65 7.23
N ILE A 527 15.67 -16.85 7.44
CA ILE A 527 16.98 -17.05 8.06
C ILE A 527 18.04 -16.20 7.35
N GLY A 528 18.62 -15.30 8.13
CA GLY A 528 19.64 -14.37 7.71
C GLY A 528 19.17 -13.02 7.23
N THR A 529 17.87 -12.81 7.05
CA THR A 529 17.32 -11.51 6.63
C THR A 529 17.60 -10.44 7.67
N TYR A 530 17.47 -10.79 8.96
CA TYR A 530 17.63 -9.87 10.09
C TYR A 530 18.99 -10.06 10.75
N ALA A 531 19.84 -9.04 10.68
CA ALA A 531 21.21 -9.12 11.18
C ALA A 531 21.31 -9.23 12.71
N ASN A 532 20.27 -8.83 13.44
CA ASN A 532 20.17 -8.85 14.90
C ASN A 532 19.64 -10.18 15.47
N VAL A 533 19.26 -11.14 14.63
CA VAL A 533 18.72 -12.43 15.08
C VAL A 533 19.82 -13.50 15.08
N ASP A 534 20.07 -14.12 16.22
CA ASP A 534 20.93 -15.31 16.31
C ASP A 534 20.13 -16.57 15.93
N TYR A 535 19.96 -16.77 14.62
CA TYR A 535 19.16 -17.86 14.07
C TYR A 535 19.64 -19.26 14.52
N THR A 536 20.93 -19.44 14.77
CA THR A 536 21.47 -20.72 15.27
C THR A 536 20.95 -21.01 16.67
N THR A 537 20.96 -20.01 17.55
CA THR A 537 20.39 -20.13 18.89
C THR A 537 18.88 -20.37 18.85
N VAL A 538 18.15 -19.68 17.96
CA VAL A 538 16.70 -19.88 17.79
C VAL A 538 16.40 -21.30 17.29
N LEU A 539 17.14 -21.80 16.30
CA LEU A 539 16.97 -23.17 15.79
C LEU A 539 17.31 -24.23 16.85
N ASP A 540 18.39 -24.05 17.61
CA ASP A 540 18.74 -24.95 18.72
C ASP A 540 17.61 -25.02 19.75
N ARG A 541 16.99 -23.87 20.08
CA ARG A 541 15.81 -23.84 20.95
C ARG A 541 14.61 -24.55 20.34
N ILE A 542 14.34 -24.38 19.05
CA ILE A 542 13.27 -25.14 18.36
C ILE A 542 13.56 -26.65 18.41
N GLN A 543 14.82 -27.07 18.26
CA GLN A 543 15.22 -28.48 18.28
C GLN A 543 15.17 -29.10 19.68
N THR A 544 15.45 -28.32 20.72
CA THR A 544 15.49 -28.75 22.12
C THR A 544 14.18 -28.50 22.88
N ALA A 545 13.22 -27.78 22.27
CA ALA A 545 11.88 -27.59 22.82
C ALA A 545 11.13 -28.92 23.01
N PRO A 546 10.14 -28.98 23.93
CA PRO A 546 9.25 -30.13 24.06
C PRO A 546 8.47 -30.43 22.77
N ASP A 547 8.07 -31.70 22.58
CA ASP A 547 7.15 -32.07 21.52
C ASP A 547 5.81 -31.29 21.64
N PRO A 548 5.19 -30.89 20.50
CA PRO A 548 5.47 -31.35 19.14
C PRO A 548 6.41 -30.45 18.31
N VAL A 549 7.08 -29.45 18.91
CA VAL A 549 7.84 -28.43 18.14
C VAL A 549 8.97 -29.03 17.28
N PRO A 550 9.89 -29.86 17.82
CA PRO A 550 10.95 -30.46 17.00
C PRO A 550 10.39 -31.41 15.93
N ALA A 551 9.27 -32.09 16.20
CA ALA A 551 8.61 -32.96 15.23
C ALA A 551 8.02 -32.17 14.05
N LEU A 552 7.45 -30.99 14.31
CA LEU A 552 6.96 -30.08 13.27
C LEU A 552 8.11 -29.52 12.42
N LEU A 553 9.26 -29.19 13.02
CA LEU A 553 10.46 -28.80 12.27
C LEU A 553 10.93 -29.91 11.33
N ARG A 554 11.07 -31.14 11.82
CA ARG A 554 11.44 -32.29 10.98
C ARG A 554 10.46 -32.52 9.84
N ALA A 555 9.15 -32.50 10.13
CA ALA A 555 8.11 -32.64 9.12
C ALA A 555 8.17 -31.53 8.06
N ARG A 556 8.50 -30.29 8.47
CA ARG A 556 8.64 -29.17 7.54
C ARG A 556 9.87 -29.33 6.63
N ILE A 557 11.01 -29.72 7.18
CA ILE A 557 12.23 -29.98 6.40
C ILE A 557 12.00 -31.14 5.43
N ASP A 558 11.33 -32.21 5.85
CA ASP A 558 11.00 -33.33 4.96
C ASP A 558 10.05 -32.92 3.82
N ALA A 559 9.05 -32.08 4.11
CA ALA A 559 8.19 -31.50 3.08
C ALA A 559 8.95 -30.57 2.12
N ALA A 560 9.93 -29.80 2.60
CA ALA A 560 10.82 -28.99 1.76
C ALA A 560 11.71 -29.86 0.87
N ARG A 561 12.28 -30.95 1.41
CA ARG A 561 13.04 -31.94 0.63
C ARG A 561 12.18 -32.61 -0.43
N GLU A 562 10.96 -33.00 -0.11
CA GLU A 562 10.05 -33.62 -1.09
C GLU A 562 9.72 -32.66 -2.24
N ARG A 563 9.40 -31.40 -1.92
CA ARG A 563 9.21 -30.34 -2.93
C ARG A 563 10.45 -30.17 -3.82
N ALA A 564 11.65 -30.16 -3.23
CA ALA A 564 12.90 -30.04 -3.97
C ALA A 564 13.26 -31.30 -4.80
N ALA A 565 12.82 -32.49 -4.40
CA ALA A 565 13.16 -33.75 -5.07
C ALA A 565 12.20 -34.15 -6.20
N ARG A 566 10.93 -33.77 -6.10
CA ARG A 566 9.86 -34.21 -7.04
C ARG A 566 9.17 -33.06 -7.76
N GLY A 567 9.46 -31.83 -7.37
CA GLY A 567 8.80 -30.65 -7.90
C GLY A 567 9.37 -30.20 -9.25
N GLY A 568 8.53 -29.55 -10.05
CA GLY A 568 9.02 -28.65 -11.08
C GLY A 568 9.55 -27.35 -10.48
N LEU A 569 9.98 -26.43 -11.35
CA LEU A 569 10.83 -25.31 -10.96
C LEU A 569 10.32 -24.45 -9.78
N PRO A 570 9.02 -24.12 -9.65
CA PRO A 570 8.52 -23.36 -8.50
C PRO A 570 8.55 -24.14 -7.17
N ALA A 571 8.24 -25.43 -7.19
CA ALA A 571 8.31 -26.26 -5.99
C ALA A 571 9.77 -26.53 -5.58
N LEU A 572 10.66 -26.65 -6.57
CA LEU A 572 12.10 -26.68 -6.34
C LEU A 572 12.59 -25.40 -5.67
N ASP A 573 12.23 -24.23 -6.19
CA ASP A 573 12.59 -22.92 -5.61
C ASP A 573 12.11 -22.79 -4.16
N ASP A 574 10.83 -23.08 -3.90
CA ASP A 574 10.19 -22.99 -2.59
C ASP A 574 10.78 -23.98 -1.57
N GLY A 575 11.10 -25.21 -2.01
CA GLY A 575 11.83 -26.18 -1.18
C GLY A 575 13.25 -25.69 -0.84
N LEU A 576 14.01 -25.28 -1.86
CA LEU A 576 15.38 -24.78 -1.68
C LEU A 576 15.44 -23.48 -0.85
N ALA A 577 14.41 -22.62 -0.94
CA ALA A 577 14.30 -21.39 -0.16
C ALA A 577 14.25 -21.64 1.34
N GLU A 578 13.80 -22.81 1.79
CA GLU A 578 13.85 -23.21 3.20
C GLU A 578 15.12 -24.00 3.53
N LEU A 579 15.52 -24.92 2.65
CA LEU A 579 16.64 -25.82 2.91
C LEU A 579 17.98 -25.08 2.96
N ALA A 580 18.26 -24.18 1.99
CA ALA A 580 19.57 -23.53 1.91
C ALA A 580 19.86 -22.59 3.09
N PRO A 581 18.92 -21.71 3.53
CA PRO A 581 19.13 -20.91 4.73
C PRO A 581 19.21 -21.75 6.01
N ALA A 582 18.36 -22.79 6.15
CA ALA A 582 18.40 -23.68 7.32
C ALA A 582 19.75 -24.40 7.46
N ALA A 583 20.29 -24.91 6.36
CA ALA A 583 21.63 -25.50 6.33
C ALA A 583 22.71 -24.47 6.69
N SER A 584 22.55 -23.23 6.24
CA SER A 584 23.47 -22.13 6.56
C SER A 584 23.44 -21.74 8.04
N ALA A 585 22.31 -21.89 8.73
CA ALA A 585 22.21 -21.63 10.16
C ALA A 585 22.64 -22.81 11.05
N GLY A 586 23.19 -23.88 10.45
CA GLY A 586 23.77 -25.00 11.17
C GLY A 586 22.80 -26.15 11.46
N LEU A 587 21.62 -26.19 10.83
CA LEU A 587 20.73 -27.35 10.94
C LEU A 587 21.37 -28.56 10.22
N PRO A 588 21.80 -29.61 10.94
CA PRO A 588 22.45 -30.76 10.32
C PRO A 588 21.44 -31.55 9.46
N ASP A 589 21.98 -32.39 8.59
CA ASP A 589 21.24 -33.36 7.76
C ASP A 589 20.38 -32.78 6.65
N VAL A 590 20.17 -31.46 6.53
CA VAL A 590 19.26 -30.85 5.53
C VAL A 590 19.53 -31.33 4.10
N ALA A 591 20.79 -31.60 3.76
CA ALA A 591 21.26 -32.07 2.45
C ALA A 591 21.46 -33.61 2.33
N ASP A 592 21.10 -34.41 3.34
CA ASP A 592 21.45 -35.83 3.38
C ASP A 592 20.73 -36.67 2.32
N GLY A 593 21.51 -37.21 1.38
CA GLY A 593 21.24 -38.44 0.62
C GLY A 593 20.06 -38.43 -0.36
N ARG A 594 19.27 -37.36 -0.44
CA ARG A 594 18.13 -37.26 -1.36
C ARG A 594 18.50 -36.50 -2.64
N THR A 595 18.06 -37.02 -3.77
CA THR A 595 18.21 -36.40 -5.09
C THR A 595 17.30 -35.17 -5.18
N VAL A 596 17.89 -33.98 -5.28
CA VAL A 596 17.19 -32.74 -5.64
C VAL A 596 17.08 -32.68 -7.17
N THR A 597 15.94 -32.22 -7.69
CA THR A 597 15.76 -32.01 -9.13
C THR A 597 16.81 -31.02 -9.66
N ASP A 598 17.49 -31.33 -10.76
CA ASP A 598 18.41 -30.38 -11.40
C ASP A 598 17.61 -29.14 -11.86
N PRO A 599 17.94 -27.92 -11.40
CA PRO A 599 17.26 -26.70 -11.84
C PRO A 599 17.22 -26.51 -13.36
N VAL A 600 18.23 -27.01 -14.09
CA VAL A 600 18.28 -26.95 -15.55
C VAL A 600 17.21 -27.85 -16.17
N ASP A 601 17.04 -29.07 -15.65
CA ASP A 601 16.01 -29.99 -16.12
C ASP A 601 14.62 -29.47 -15.75
N ALA A 602 14.47 -28.88 -14.56
CA ALA A 602 13.22 -28.27 -14.12
C ALA A 602 12.83 -27.07 -15.00
N LEU A 603 13.80 -26.23 -15.40
CA LEU A 603 13.61 -25.13 -16.35
C LEU A 603 13.19 -25.67 -17.73
N ALA A 604 13.92 -26.66 -18.26
CA ALA A 604 13.58 -27.26 -19.55
C ALA A 604 12.16 -27.86 -19.53
N ALA A 605 11.76 -28.52 -18.44
CA ALA A 605 10.42 -29.06 -18.25
C ALA A 605 9.35 -27.96 -18.18
N ALA A 606 9.60 -26.86 -17.46
CA ALA A 606 8.70 -25.70 -17.39
C ALA A 606 8.47 -25.08 -18.76
N LEU A 607 9.56 -24.78 -19.48
CA LEU A 607 9.50 -24.24 -20.84
C LEU A 607 8.77 -25.20 -21.79
N ARG A 608 8.95 -26.52 -21.66
CA ARG A 608 8.24 -27.54 -22.48
C ARG A 608 6.81 -27.88 -22.05
N THR A 609 6.38 -27.51 -20.85
CA THR A 609 4.98 -27.70 -20.42
C THR A 609 4.07 -26.57 -20.85
N GLY A 610 4.57 -25.34 -20.81
CA GLY A 610 3.80 -24.15 -21.18
C GLY A 610 3.87 -23.09 -20.09
N LEU A 611 3.87 -21.83 -20.49
CA LEU A 611 3.84 -20.65 -19.63
C LEU A 611 2.50 -19.92 -19.80
N PRO A 612 1.95 -19.33 -18.73
CA PRO A 612 0.75 -18.49 -18.83
C PRO A 612 0.86 -17.39 -19.89
N ALA A 613 2.03 -16.77 -20.02
CA ALA A 613 2.30 -15.69 -20.97
C ALA A 613 2.28 -16.13 -22.44
N GLU A 614 2.21 -17.43 -22.74
CA GLU A 614 2.00 -17.90 -24.11
C GLU A 614 0.57 -17.65 -24.59
N LEU A 615 -0.36 -17.35 -23.69
CA LEU A 615 -1.77 -17.24 -23.96
C LEU A 615 -2.27 -15.81 -23.72
N THR A 616 -3.10 -15.32 -24.65
CA THR A 616 -3.67 -13.98 -24.64
C THR A 616 -4.92 -14.01 -23.78
N PHE A 617 -4.96 -13.17 -22.74
CA PHE A 617 -6.20 -12.90 -22.05
C PHE A 617 -7.17 -12.15 -22.99
N PRO A 618 -8.48 -12.43 -23.00
CA PRO A 618 -9.41 -11.81 -23.97
C PRO A 618 -9.51 -10.27 -23.87
N PHE A 619 -9.04 -9.69 -22.76
CA PHE A 619 -8.80 -8.26 -22.64
C PHE A 619 -7.53 -7.90 -23.45
N GLY A 620 -7.65 -7.10 -24.51
CA GLY A 620 -6.47 -6.45 -25.11
C GLY A 620 -5.67 -5.69 -24.05
N ARG A 621 -4.39 -5.36 -24.29
CA ARG A 621 -3.49 -4.76 -23.26
C ARG A 621 -4.24 -3.79 -22.34
N PRO A 622 -4.22 -4.00 -21.01
CA PRO A 622 -5.04 -3.24 -20.08
C PRO A 622 -4.86 -1.74 -20.25
N VAL A 623 -5.91 -0.98 -19.92
CA VAL A 623 -5.84 0.49 -19.89
C VAL A 623 -4.64 0.86 -19.03
N PRO A 624 -3.70 1.71 -19.49
CA PRO A 624 -2.51 2.04 -18.72
C PRO A 624 -2.91 2.81 -17.45
N VAL A 625 -3.13 2.08 -16.36
CA VAL A 625 -3.37 2.65 -15.03
C VAL A 625 -2.03 2.88 -14.37
N ARG A 626 -1.86 4.01 -13.68
CA ARG A 626 -0.59 4.37 -13.01
C ARG A 626 -0.23 3.47 -11.82
N ALA A 627 -1.15 2.65 -11.34
CA ALA A 627 -0.99 1.82 -10.15
C ALA A 627 -1.60 0.42 -10.33
N THR A 628 -1.15 -0.53 -9.50
CA THR A 628 -1.83 -1.82 -9.32
C THR A 628 -3.29 -1.57 -8.96
N HIS A 629 -4.21 -2.20 -9.69
CA HIS A 629 -5.62 -2.13 -9.39
C HIS A 629 -6.18 -3.55 -9.23
N PRO A 630 -7.18 -3.72 -8.36
CA PRO A 630 -7.75 -5.03 -8.15
C PRO A 630 -8.79 -5.34 -9.24
N VAL A 631 -8.69 -6.54 -9.78
CA VAL A 631 -9.59 -7.10 -10.79
C VAL A 631 -10.20 -8.38 -10.22
N MET A 632 -11.50 -8.54 -10.36
CA MET A 632 -12.18 -9.79 -10.02
C MET A 632 -12.50 -10.58 -11.29
N VAL A 633 -12.08 -11.83 -11.34
CA VAL A 633 -12.29 -12.73 -12.47
C VAL A 633 -13.06 -13.97 -12.02
N VAL A 634 -14.32 -14.08 -12.46
CA VAL A 634 -15.21 -15.18 -12.08
C VAL A 634 -15.67 -15.92 -13.33
N GLN A 635 -15.59 -17.26 -13.30
CA GLN A 635 -16.15 -18.12 -14.34
C GLN A 635 -17.48 -18.72 -13.89
N HIS A 636 -18.46 -18.75 -14.78
CA HIS A 636 -19.68 -19.54 -14.65
C HIS A 636 -20.01 -20.20 -15.99
N GLY A 637 -19.93 -21.54 -16.03
CA GLY A 637 -20.02 -22.29 -17.27
C GLY A 637 -18.96 -21.85 -18.29
N ASP A 638 -19.40 -21.50 -19.49
CA ASP A 638 -18.60 -21.01 -20.61
C ASP A 638 -18.49 -19.48 -20.68
N ARG A 639 -18.73 -18.78 -19.57
CA ARG A 639 -18.61 -17.32 -19.49
C ARG A 639 -17.58 -16.89 -18.47
N LEU A 640 -16.78 -15.89 -18.84
CA LEU A 640 -15.84 -15.22 -17.96
C LEU A 640 -16.32 -13.80 -17.66
N THR A 641 -16.59 -13.51 -16.39
CA THR A 641 -16.90 -12.17 -15.92
C THR A 641 -15.67 -11.53 -15.32
N VAL A 642 -15.24 -10.40 -15.89
CA VAL A 642 -14.10 -9.62 -15.42
C VAL A 642 -14.62 -8.29 -14.90
N THR A 643 -14.44 -8.06 -13.61
CA THR A 643 -14.87 -6.85 -12.91
C THR A 643 -13.66 -6.02 -12.54
N ASP A 644 -13.59 -4.83 -13.12
CA ASP A 644 -12.51 -3.87 -12.90
C ASP A 644 -12.99 -2.82 -11.89
N ASP A 645 -12.38 -2.81 -10.70
CA ASP A 645 -12.73 -1.87 -9.62
C ASP A 645 -12.43 -0.42 -9.99
N TYR A 646 -11.36 -0.19 -10.75
CA TYR A 646 -10.97 1.15 -11.19
C TYR A 646 -11.99 1.72 -12.18
N LEU A 647 -12.43 0.90 -13.14
CA LEU A 647 -13.44 1.29 -14.11
C LEU A 647 -14.88 1.18 -13.56
N ARG A 648 -15.07 0.53 -12.40
CA ARG A 648 -16.36 0.20 -11.80
C ARG A 648 -17.30 -0.48 -12.79
N ARG A 649 -16.76 -1.43 -13.56
CA ARG A 649 -17.48 -2.11 -14.64
C ARG A 649 -17.14 -3.60 -14.68
N ALA A 650 -18.17 -4.42 -14.87
CA ALA A 650 -18.05 -5.80 -15.25
C ALA A 650 -18.18 -5.96 -16.77
N ARG A 651 -17.33 -6.82 -17.34
CA ARG A 651 -17.37 -7.24 -18.75
C ARG A 651 -17.51 -8.75 -18.78
N VAL A 652 -18.32 -9.24 -19.71
CA VAL A 652 -18.62 -10.67 -19.84
C VAL A 652 -18.09 -11.16 -21.18
N TYR A 653 -17.24 -12.19 -21.14
CA TYR A 653 -16.64 -12.80 -22.32
C TYR A 653 -17.22 -14.18 -22.57
N GLY A 654 -17.44 -14.49 -23.85
CA GLY A 654 -17.81 -15.81 -24.35
C GLY A 654 -16.58 -16.67 -24.67
N PRO A 655 -16.77 -17.96 -24.95
CA PRO A 655 -15.69 -18.94 -25.10
C PRO A 655 -14.75 -18.65 -26.28
N ASP A 656 -15.15 -17.83 -27.26
CA ASP A 656 -14.29 -17.42 -28.37
C ASP A 656 -13.52 -16.11 -28.09
N GLY A 657 -13.70 -15.56 -26.88
CA GLY A 657 -13.15 -14.29 -26.43
C GLY A 657 -13.99 -13.08 -26.83
N GLU A 658 -15.16 -13.26 -27.45
CA GLU A 658 -16.04 -12.12 -27.76
C GLU A 658 -16.62 -11.49 -26.49
N LEU A 659 -16.84 -10.17 -26.54
CA LEU A 659 -17.51 -9.44 -25.49
C LEU A 659 -19.03 -9.64 -25.63
N LEU A 660 -19.62 -10.46 -24.75
CA LEU A 660 -21.05 -10.79 -24.75
C LEU A 660 -21.90 -9.69 -24.10
N ALA A 661 -21.35 -9.02 -23.08
CA ALA A 661 -22.01 -7.89 -22.43
C ALA A 661 -20.97 -6.80 -22.12
N GLU A 662 -21.17 -5.63 -22.70
CA GLU A 662 -20.29 -4.50 -22.51
C GLU A 662 -20.67 -3.69 -21.26
N SER A 663 -19.69 -3.51 -20.37
CA SER A 663 -19.66 -2.48 -19.34
C SER A 663 -20.91 -2.40 -18.43
N VAL A 664 -21.26 -3.50 -17.77
CA VAL A 664 -22.28 -3.46 -16.71
C VAL A 664 -21.70 -2.72 -15.51
N PRO A 665 -22.28 -1.60 -15.06
CA PRO A 665 -21.72 -0.85 -13.94
C PRO A 665 -21.83 -1.65 -12.63
N VAL A 666 -20.77 -1.67 -11.84
CA VAL A 666 -20.69 -2.39 -10.55
C VAL A 666 -20.23 -1.46 -9.43
N PRO A 667 -20.54 -1.76 -8.16
CA PRO A 667 -20.02 -0.98 -7.03
C PRO A 667 -18.50 -1.18 -6.92
N SER A 668 -17.85 -0.33 -6.13
CA SER A 668 -16.44 -0.56 -5.81
C SER A 668 -16.29 -1.89 -5.07
N LEU A 669 -15.34 -2.71 -5.52
CA LEU A 669 -14.90 -3.91 -4.82
C LEU A 669 -14.18 -3.56 -3.51
N PHE A 670 -13.48 -2.42 -3.47
CA PHE A 670 -12.68 -1.98 -2.32
C PHE A 670 -12.98 -0.51 -1.96
N PRO A 671 -13.93 -0.25 -1.04
CA PRO A 671 -14.26 1.10 -0.60
C PRO A 671 -13.01 1.87 -0.11
N ASP A 672 -12.10 1.17 0.58
CA ASP A 672 -10.89 1.75 1.18
C ASP A 672 -9.65 1.66 0.27
N ARG A 673 -9.84 1.27 -1.01
CA ARG A 673 -8.78 1.15 -2.04
C ARG A 673 -7.62 0.21 -1.71
N ARG A 674 -7.70 -0.58 -0.63
CA ARG A 674 -6.74 -1.65 -0.34
C ARG A 674 -7.44 -3.01 -0.48
N PRO A 675 -6.91 -3.94 -1.30
CA PRO A 675 -7.42 -5.31 -1.29
C PRO A 675 -7.12 -5.91 0.09
N PRO A 676 -8.15 -6.32 0.86
CA PRO A 676 -7.93 -7.01 2.12
C PRO A 676 -7.22 -8.35 1.86
N ALA A 677 -6.48 -8.83 2.86
CA ALA A 677 -5.91 -10.18 2.87
C ALA A 677 -6.97 -11.31 2.85
N ARG A 678 -8.26 -10.94 2.80
CA ARG A 678 -9.38 -11.81 2.48
C ARG A 678 -10.55 -11.00 1.94
N TYR A 679 -11.01 -11.32 0.74
CA TYR A 679 -12.21 -10.70 0.16
C TYR A 679 -13.47 -11.46 0.61
N ASP A 680 -14.29 -10.82 1.45
CA ASP A 680 -15.61 -11.34 1.88
C ASP A 680 -16.78 -10.61 1.17
N GLY A 681 -16.50 -9.77 0.17
CA GLY A 681 -17.52 -9.08 -0.62
C GLY A 681 -18.23 -10.00 -1.63
N PRO A 682 -19.26 -9.49 -2.32
CA PRO A 682 -19.97 -10.26 -3.33
C PRO A 682 -19.08 -10.55 -4.55
N LEU A 683 -19.23 -11.74 -5.11
CA LEU A 683 -18.64 -12.13 -6.39
C LEU A 683 -19.58 -11.76 -7.53
N PHE A 684 -19.07 -11.04 -8.52
CA PHE A 684 -19.83 -10.65 -9.71
C PHE A 684 -19.62 -11.64 -10.84
N TRP A 685 -20.71 -12.23 -11.35
CA TRP A 685 -20.68 -13.20 -12.44
C TRP A 685 -21.95 -13.13 -13.29
N HIS A 686 -21.91 -13.61 -14.53
CA HIS A 686 -23.03 -13.55 -15.46
C HIS A 686 -23.57 -14.94 -15.77
N ASP A 687 -24.87 -15.16 -15.57
CA ASP A 687 -25.53 -16.47 -15.77
C ASP A 687 -26.00 -16.72 -17.22
N GLY A 688 -25.75 -15.75 -18.11
CA GLY A 688 -26.21 -15.76 -19.50
C GLY A 688 -27.42 -14.86 -19.75
N THR A 689 -28.13 -14.46 -18.70
CA THR A 689 -29.30 -13.57 -18.77
C THR A 689 -29.07 -12.24 -18.05
N ALA A 690 -28.39 -12.25 -16.91
CA ALA A 690 -28.15 -11.07 -16.10
C ALA A 690 -26.83 -11.18 -15.32
N LEU A 691 -26.30 -10.01 -14.92
CA LEU A 691 -25.22 -9.95 -13.95
C LEU A 691 -25.78 -10.30 -12.55
N ARG A 692 -25.06 -11.17 -11.85
CA ARG A 692 -25.35 -11.67 -10.51
C ARG A 692 -24.26 -11.21 -9.55
N ALA A 693 -24.67 -10.93 -8.31
CA ALA A 693 -23.81 -10.66 -7.17
C ALA A 693 -24.06 -11.75 -6.12
N SER A 694 -23.07 -12.60 -5.87
CA SER A 694 -23.20 -13.75 -4.97
C SER A 694 -22.25 -13.67 -3.79
N SER A 695 -22.77 -13.85 -2.58
CA SER A 695 -21.97 -14.05 -1.39
C SER A 695 -22.15 -15.48 -0.86
N TYR A 696 -21.09 -16.07 -0.31
CA TYR A 696 -21.15 -17.41 0.26
C TYR A 696 -21.32 -17.31 1.77
N ASP A 697 -22.47 -17.77 2.27
CA ASP A 697 -22.70 -17.89 3.71
C ASP A 697 -22.05 -19.18 4.22
N ARG A 698 -20.90 -19.03 4.89
CA ARG A 698 -20.15 -20.17 5.45
C ARG A 698 -20.88 -20.88 6.58
N ALA A 699 -21.70 -20.17 7.35
CA ALA A 699 -22.46 -20.78 8.44
C ALA A 699 -23.61 -21.64 7.88
N ALA A 700 -24.24 -21.18 6.80
CA ALA A 700 -25.30 -21.93 6.11
C ALA A 700 -24.77 -22.96 5.09
N GLY A 701 -23.52 -22.82 4.63
CA GLY A 701 -22.96 -23.65 3.56
C GLY A 701 -23.64 -23.40 2.20
N ALA A 702 -24.17 -22.20 1.97
CA ALA A 702 -25.04 -21.90 0.83
C ALA A 702 -24.71 -20.54 0.19
N TRP A 703 -24.97 -20.43 -1.11
CA TRP A 703 -24.89 -19.17 -1.84
C TRP A 703 -26.11 -18.28 -1.56
N ARG A 704 -25.85 -16.97 -1.51
CA ARG A 704 -26.86 -15.91 -1.51
C ARG A 704 -26.63 -15.04 -2.72
N THR A 705 -27.55 -15.11 -3.66
CA THR A 705 -27.39 -14.51 -4.99
C THR A 705 -28.46 -13.48 -5.27
N LEU A 706 -28.01 -12.35 -5.80
CA LEU A 706 -28.81 -11.20 -6.13
C LEU A 706 -28.57 -10.83 -7.59
N ARG A 707 -29.61 -10.35 -8.28
CA ARG A 707 -29.49 -9.77 -9.62
C ARG A 707 -29.01 -8.33 -9.51
N VAL A 708 -28.09 -7.91 -10.36
CA VAL A 708 -27.64 -6.52 -10.48
C VAL A 708 -28.47 -5.85 -11.58
N ASP A 709 -29.24 -4.82 -11.23
CA ASP A 709 -30.13 -4.09 -12.14
C ASP A 709 -29.57 -2.71 -12.56
N GLY A 710 -28.45 -2.27 -12.00
CA GLY A 710 -27.81 -0.99 -12.32
C GLY A 710 -27.07 -0.37 -11.12
N LEU A 711 -26.82 0.94 -11.18
CA LEU A 711 -26.23 1.72 -10.09
C LEU A 711 -27.09 2.92 -9.73
N THR A 712 -26.97 3.38 -8.48
CA THR A 712 -27.41 4.71 -8.06
C THR A 712 -26.45 5.80 -8.55
N ASP A 713 -26.82 7.08 -8.40
CA ASP A 713 -25.90 8.21 -8.60
C ASP A 713 -24.69 8.16 -7.65
N ASP A 714 -24.93 7.72 -6.41
CA ASP A 714 -23.91 7.44 -5.39
C ASP A 714 -23.02 6.23 -5.75
N ARG A 715 -23.30 5.55 -6.87
CA ARG A 715 -22.62 4.33 -7.35
C ARG A 715 -22.84 3.09 -6.48
N ASP A 716 -23.93 3.02 -5.73
CA ASP A 716 -24.36 1.79 -5.07
C ASP A 716 -24.98 0.84 -6.10
N ALA A 717 -24.73 -0.47 -5.95
CA ALA A 717 -25.42 -1.47 -6.77
C ALA A 717 -26.92 -1.49 -6.47
N LEU A 718 -27.74 -1.42 -7.51
CA LEU A 718 -29.15 -1.71 -7.43
C LEU A 718 -29.35 -3.21 -7.55
N LEU A 719 -29.78 -3.84 -6.45
CA LEU A 719 -29.87 -5.29 -6.34
C LEU A 719 -31.32 -5.74 -6.19
N THR A 720 -31.66 -6.87 -6.82
CA THR A 720 -32.95 -7.55 -6.67
C THR A 720 -32.75 -8.99 -6.23
N ARG A 721 -33.52 -9.44 -5.23
CA ARG A 721 -33.56 -10.85 -4.84
C ARG A 721 -34.58 -11.59 -5.68
N ASP A 722 -34.09 -12.31 -6.68
CA ASP A 722 -34.88 -13.19 -7.53
C ASP A 722 -34.99 -14.59 -6.89
N PRO A 723 -36.18 -15.05 -6.48
CA PRO A 723 -36.36 -16.33 -5.81
C PRO A 723 -35.81 -17.53 -6.59
N ASP A 724 -35.87 -17.49 -7.92
CA ASP A 724 -35.52 -18.63 -8.78
C ASP A 724 -33.99 -18.81 -8.90
N THR A 725 -33.24 -17.74 -8.66
CA THR A 725 -31.77 -17.70 -8.78
C THR A 725 -31.05 -17.41 -7.47
N ALA A 726 -31.79 -17.20 -6.37
CA ALA A 726 -31.27 -16.77 -5.07
C ALA A 726 -30.23 -17.71 -4.44
N ALA A 727 -30.19 -18.99 -4.85
CA ALA A 727 -29.29 -20.01 -4.34
C ALA A 727 -28.20 -20.44 -5.35
N LEU A 728 -28.18 -19.87 -6.57
CA LEU A 728 -27.16 -20.21 -7.57
C LEU A 728 -25.81 -19.63 -7.18
N GLY A 729 -24.71 -20.26 -7.61
CA GLY A 729 -23.36 -19.72 -7.45
C GLY A 729 -22.57 -19.78 -8.75
N PRO A 730 -21.40 -19.13 -8.81
CA PRO A 730 -20.48 -19.35 -9.92
C PRO A 730 -20.02 -20.81 -9.93
N GLU A 731 -19.83 -21.36 -11.14
CA GLU A 731 -19.44 -22.76 -11.37
C GLU A 731 -18.09 -22.82 -12.12
N PRO A 732 -16.96 -22.45 -11.48
CA PRO A 732 -15.66 -22.55 -12.12
C PRO A 732 -15.19 -24.01 -12.16
N ALA A 733 -14.61 -24.43 -13.28
CA ALA A 733 -13.93 -25.73 -13.33
C ALA A 733 -12.63 -25.67 -12.51
N ALA A 734 -12.44 -26.60 -11.57
CA ALA A 734 -11.22 -26.69 -10.77
C ALA A 734 -10.00 -27.15 -11.59
N THR A 735 -10.25 -27.80 -12.74
CA THR A 735 -9.22 -28.33 -13.63
C THR A 735 -9.62 -28.18 -15.10
N ALA A 736 -8.66 -27.95 -15.98
CA ALA A 736 -8.86 -27.97 -17.43
C ALA A 736 -7.62 -28.48 -18.16
N GLU A 737 -7.77 -28.82 -19.44
CA GLU A 737 -6.67 -29.22 -20.32
C GLU A 737 -6.46 -28.16 -21.40
N VAL A 738 -5.20 -27.74 -21.60
CA VAL A 738 -4.82 -26.76 -22.63
C VAL A 738 -3.68 -27.33 -23.48
N THR A 739 -3.77 -27.18 -24.80
CA THR A 739 -2.70 -27.63 -25.71
C THR A 739 -1.96 -26.41 -26.25
N PHE A 740 -0.73 -26.21 -25.80
CA PHE A 740 0.13 -25.14 -26.32
C PHE A 740 0.63 -25.48 -27.74
N PRO A 741 0.86 -24.48 -28.61
CA PRO A 741 1.48 -24.68 -29.91
C PRO A 741 2.74 -25.56 -29.86
N GLY A 742 2.78 -26.57 -30.75
CA GLY A 742 3.88 -27.53 -30.85
C GLY A 742 3.91 -28.63 -29.77
N ALA A 743 2.96 -28.67 -28.83
CA ALA A 743 2.86 -29.74 -27.84
C ALA A 743 2.13 -30.96 -28.41
N ASP A 744 2.69 -32.16 -28.17
CA ASP A 744 2.08 -33.42 -28.64
C ASP A 744 0.95 -33.92 -27.72
N ARG A 745 0.85 -33.38 -26.51
CA ARG A 745 -0.13 -33.75 -25.47
C ARG A 745 -0.58 -32.50 -24.69
N PRO A 746 -1.80 -32.49 -24.15
CA PRO A 746 -2.30 -31.35 -23.38
C PRO A 746 -1.59 -31.22 -22.02
N THR A 747 -1.47 -29.98 -21.55
CA THR A 747 -1.06 -29.60 -20.20
C THR A 747 -2.31 -29.45 -19.32
N THR A 748 -2.29 -30.02 -18.12
CA THR A 748 -3.40 -29.89 -17.18
C THR A 748 -3.21 -28.64 -16.33
N VAL A 749 -4.20 -27.76 -16.30
CA VAL A 749 -4.27 -26.58 -15.43
C VAL A 749 -5.12 -26.91 -14.22
N ARG A 750 -4.65 -26.64 -13.01
CA ARG A 750 -5.38 -26.90 -11.76
C ARG A 750 -5.36 -25.68 -10.85
N ALA A 751 -6.48 -25.34 -10.23
CA ALA A 751 -6.53 -24.36 -9.15
C ALA A 751 -6.58 -25.07 -7.79
N GLY A 752 -5.77 -24.61 -6.84
CA GLY A 752 -5.69 -25.17 -5.49
C GLY A 752 -4.86 -24.29 -4.55
N ASP A 753 -5.31 -24.12 -3.31
CA ASP A 753 -4.60 -23.43 -2.22
C ASP A 753 -4.21 -21.97 -2.52
N GLY A 754 -4.97 -21.25 -3.35
CA GLY A 754 -4.65 -19.87 -3.77
C GLY A 754 -3.63 -19.78 -4.92
N TRP A 755 -3.40 -20.90 -5.62
CA TRP A 755 -2.49 -21.00 -6.75
C TRP A 755 -3.15 -21.69 -7.93
N LEU A 756 -2.67 -21.37 -9.12
CA LEU A 756 -2.93 -22.12 -10.33
C LEU A 756 -1.63 -22.79 -10.77
N SER A 757 -1.66 -24.11 -10.93
CA SER A 757 -0.52 -24.92 -11.35
C SER A 757 -0.74 -25.53 -12.73
N LEU A 758 0.32 -25.50 -13.55
CA LEU A 758 0.37 -26.19 -14.83
C LEU A 758 1.12 -27.49 -14.63
N HIS A 759 0.51 -28.60 -15.04
CA HIS A 759 1.06 -29.94 -14.93
C HIS A 759 1.41 -30.48 -16.32
N ALA A 760 2.65 -30.91 -16.45
CA ALA A 760 3.12 -31.63 -17.62
C ALA A 760 2.28 -32.90 -17.86
N PRO A 761 2.30 -33.47 -19.07
CA PRO A 761 1.56 -34.70 -19.38
C PRO A 761 1.96 -35.95 -18.56
N ASP A 762 3.02 -35.88 -17.75
CA ASP A 762 3.42 -36.92 -16.79
C ASP A 762 2.91 -36.65 -15.36
N GLY A 763 2.19 -35.55 -15.15
CA GLY A 763 1.62 -35.12 -13.87
C GLY A 763 2.47 -34.11 -13.10
N THR A 764 3.70 -33.84 -13.52
CA THR A 764 4.64 -32.96 -12.81
C THR A 764 4.17 -31.50 -12.87
N ALA A 765 4.00 -30.83 -11.73
CA ALA A 765 3.68 -29.39 -11.68
C ALA A 765 4.93 -28.58 -12.06
N THR A 766 4.92 -27.91 -13.20
CA THR A 766 6.11 -27.22 -13.73
C THR A 766 6.03 -25.70 -13.66
N VAL A 767 4.83 -25.13 -13.58
CA VAL A 767 4.59 -23.70 -13.37
C VAL A 767 3.53 -23.51 -12.30
N ARG A 768 3.67 -22.46 -11.49
CA ARG A 768 2.75 -22.08 -10.43
C ARG A 768 2.60 -20.56 -10.47
N VAL A 769 1.37 -20.06 -10.56
CA VAL A 769 1.06 -18.64 -10.51
C VAL A 769 0.07 -18.36 -9.38
N PRO A 770 0.22 -17.24 -8.64
CA PRO A 770 -0.76 -16.83 -7.66
C PRO A 770 -2.13 -16.72 -8.33
N PHE A 771 -3.16 -17.30 -7.71
CA PHE A 771 -4.51 -17.28 -8.25
C PHE A 771 -5.51 -17.05 -7.13
N GLY A 772 -6.20 -15.93 -7.21
CA GLY A 772 -7.41 -15.64 -6.48
C GLY A 772 -8.48 -15.17 -7.44
N ILE A 773 -9.75 -15.23 -7.03
CA ILE A 773 -10.83 -14.63 -7.81
C ILE A 773 -10.64 -13.11 -7.88
N VAL A 774 -10.19 -12.50 -6.78
CA VAL A 774 -9.72 -11.12 -6.74
C VAL A 774 -8.21 -11.11 -6.89
N GLN A 775 -7.70 -10.35 -7.84
CA GLN A 775 -6.29 -10.28 -8.20
C GLN A 775 -5.82 -8.85 -8.23
N ALA A 776 -4.66 -8.57 -7.64
CA ALA A 776 -3.96 -7.32 -7.87
C ALA A 776 -3.22 -7.42 -9.21
N VAL A 777 -3.65 -6.67 -10.22
CA VAL A 777 -3.03 -6.70 -11.54
C VAL A 777 -2.03 -5.54 -11.62
N ALA A 778 -0.75 -5.87 -11.84
CA ALA A 778 0.29 -4.90 -12.09
C ALA A 778 0.04 -4.13 -13.40
N ARG A 779 0.66 -2.96 -13.54
CA ARG A 779 0.49 -2.04 -14.68
C ARG A 779 0.54 -2.73 -16.05
N ASP A 780 1.46 -3.67 -16.21
CA ASP A 780 1.70 -4.39 -17.46
C ASP A 780 1.29 -5.87 -17.39
N GLY A 781 0.68 -6.29 -16.28
CA GLY A 781 0.23 -7.66 -16.06
C GLY A 781 -1.17 -7.93 -16.64
N ALA A 782 -1.46 -9.20 -16.92
CA ALA A 782 -2.82 -9.67 -17.19
C ALA A 782 -3.34 -10.47 -15.99
N PRO A 783 -4.64 -10.42 -15.67
CA PRO A 783 -5.20 -11.31 -14.67
C PRO A 783 -5.13 -12.77 -15.16
N VAL A 784 -5.00 -13.69 -14.21
CA VAL A 784 -4.98 -15.14 -14.44
C VAL A 784 -6.42 -15.67 -14.44
N PRO A 785 -6.94 -16.24 -15.53
CA PRO A 785 -8.31 -16.74 -15.54
C PRO A 785 -8.43 -18.09 -14.79
N PRO A 786 -9.63 -18.44 -14.31
CA PRO A 786 -9.91 -19.76 -13.74
C PRO A 786 -9.58 -20.90 -14.72
N PRO A 787 -9.22 -22.11 -14.24
CA PRO A 787 -8.76 -23.21 -15.08
C PRO A 787 -9.66 -23.51 -16.27
N GLY A 788 -10.99 -23.56 -16.04
CA GLY A 788 -11.97 -23.84 -17.09
C GLY A 788 -11.96 -22.88 -18.28
N TRP A 789 -11.31 -21.72 -18.15
CA TRP A 789 -11.18 -20.75 -19.24
C TRP A 789 -9.92 -20.90 -20.09
N TRP A 790 -8.92 -21.65 -19.62
CA TRP A 790 -7.64 -21.79 -20.33
C TRP A 790 -7.73 -22.37 -21.75
N PRO A 791 -8.63 -23.33 -22.05
CA PRO A 791 -8.81 -23.84 -23.41
C PRO A 791 -9.29 -22.78 -24.42
N HIS A 792 -9.86 -21.68 -23.93
CA HIS A 792 -10.42 -20.58 -24.71
C HIS A 792 -9.41 -19.47 -25.03
N LEU A 793 -8.21 -19.53 -24.44
CA LEU A 793 -7.18 -18.52 -24.65
C LEU A 793 -6.42 -18.76 -25.96
N ARG A 794 -6.08 -17.67 -26.65
CA ARG A 794 -5.37 -17.73 -27.94
C ARG A 794 -3.87 -17.55 -27.74
N PRO A 795 -2.99 -18.29 -28.44
CA PRO A 795 -1.56 -18.06 -28.29
C PRO A 795 -1.13 -16.66 -28.75
N VAL A 796 -0.32 -15.94 -27.94
CA VAL A 796 0.21 -14.61 -28.30
C VAL A 796 1.28 -14.70 -29.39
N ASP A 797 2.07 -15.78 -29.34
CA ASP A 797 3.18 -16.05 -30.24
C ASP A 797 3.25 -17.56 -30.51
N PRO A 798 2.47 -18.07 -31.49
CA PRO A 798 2.44 -19.49 -31.81
C PRO A 798 3.81 -20.07 -32.20
N ALA A 799 4.66 -19.27 -32.86
CA ALA A 799 5.98 -19.71 -33.31
C ALA A 799 6.96 -19.81 -32.14
N GLY A 800 7.01 -18.78 -31.28
CA GLY A 800 7.77 -18.78 -30.04
C GLY A 800 7.33 -19.89 -29.09
N SER A 801 6.01 -20.07 -28.90
CA SER A 801 5.43 -21.17 -28.10
C SER A 801 5.86 -22.56 -28.60
N ALA A 802 5.84 -22.77 -29.92
CA ALA A 802 6.33 -24.01 -30.53
C ALA A 802 7.86 -24.20 -30.39
N ALA A 803 8.63 -23.10 -30.39
CA ALA A 803 10.07 -23.14 -30.15
C ALA A 803 10.41 -23.58 -28.72
N LEU A 804 9.62 -23.15 -27.72
CA LEU A 804 9.79 -23.57 -26.33
C LEU A 804 9.67 -25.09 -26.13
N ARG A 805 8.83 -25.78 -26.93
CA ARG A 805 8.70 -27.25 -26.89
C ARG A 805 9.98 -27.98 -27.30
N ARG A 806 10.87 -27.32 -28.06
CA ARG A 806 12.14 -27.88 -28.53
C ARG A 806 13.31 -27.61 -27.59
N VAL A 807 13.12 -26.85 -26.51
CA VAL A 807 14.21 -26.48 -25.58
C VAL A 807 14.73 -27.72 -24.83
N GLY A 808 15.95 -28.14 -25.16
CA GLY A 808 16.67 -29.21 -24.47
C GLY A 808 17.41 -28.72 -23.22
N PRO A 809 17.98 -29.63 -22.40
CA PRO A 809 18.76 -29.27 -21.21
C PRO A 809 19.96 -28.36 -21.50
N ALA A 810 20.60 -28.48 -22.68
CA ALA A 810 21.72 -27.62 -23.06
C ALA A 810 21.30 -26.14 -23.20
N ALA A 811 20.23 -25.85 -23.95
CA ALA A 811 19.72 -24.49 -24.10
C ALA A 811 19.18 -23.93 -22.77
N ALA A 812 18.52 -24.76 -21.95
CA ALA A 812 18.08 -24.38 -20.61
C ALA A 812 19.27 -24.03 -19.70
N ARG A 813 20.38 -24.78 -19.76
CA ARG A 813 21.61 -24.49 -19.01
C ARG A 813 22.20 -23.15 -19.41
N GLU A 814 22.35 -22.91 -20.71
CA GLU A 814 22.86 -21.62 -21.20
C GLU A 814 22.00 -20.43 -20.76
N LEU A 815 20.67 -20.57 -20.76
CA LEU A 815 19.76 -19.54 -20.25
C LEU A 815 19.89 -19.33 -18.74
N ALA A 816 19.94 -20.40 -17.95
CA ALA A 816 20.08 -20.31 -16.50
C ALA A 816 21.44 -19.73 -16.08
N GLU A 817 22.53 -20.10 -16.75
CA GLU A 817 23.87 -19.53 -16.53
C GLU A 817 23.94 -18.06 -16.95
N ALA A 818 23.34 -17.68 -18.08
CA ALA A 818 23.21 -16.28 -18.47
C ALA A 818 22.41 -15.47 -17.43
N ALA A 819 21.36 -16.06 -16.85
CA ALA A 819 20.58 -15.45 -15.78
C ALA A 819 21.31 -15.38 -14.42
N LEU A 820 22.31 -16.24 -14.17
CA LEU A 820 23.21 -16.08 -13.02
C LEU A 820 24.06 -14.83 -13.12
N ILE A 821 24.43 -14.44 -14.36
CA ILE A 821 25.15 -13.20 -14.67
C ILE A 821 24.18 -12.02 -14.56
N GLY A 822 23.06 -12.00 -15.26
CA GLY A 822 22.11 -10.89 -15.15
C GLY A 822 21.02 -10.88 -16.22
N PRO A 823 20.02 -9.99 -16.09
CA PRO A 823 18.85 -9.97 -16.97
C PRO A 823 19.19 -9.64 -18.44
N LEU A 824 20.11 -8.71 -18.72
CA LEU A 824 20.51 -8.42 -20.11
C LEU A 824 21.28 -9.56 -20.76
N GLU A 825 22.16 -10.26 -20.03
CA GLU A 825 22.88 -11.41 -20.60
C GLU A 825 21.92 -12.57 -20.85
N ALA A 826 20.96 -12.81 -19.95
CA ALA A 826 19.87 -13.75 -20.18
C ALA A 826 19.03 -13.36 -21.41
N ALA A 827 18.70 -12.08 -21.57
CA ALA A 827 17.98 -11.55 -22.73
C ALA A 827 18.76 -11.77 -24.03
N ARG A 828 20.05 -11.44 -24.05
CA ARG A 828 20.94 -11.67 -25.20
C ARG A 828 21.04 -13.15 -25.55
N ARG A 829 21.16 -14.01 -24.54
CA ARG A 829 21.20 -15.46 -24.72
C ARG A 829 19.88 -16.01 -25.24
N LEU A 830 18.75 -15.47 -24.78
CA LEU A 830 17.42 -15.79 -25.27
C LEU A 830 17.26 -15.43 -26.75
N ASP A 831 17.71 -14.24 -27.17
CA ASP A 831 17.69 -13.84 -28.59
C ASP A 831 18.51 -14.78 -29.49
N ALA A 832 19.64 -15.27 -28.98
CA ALA A 832 20.50 -16.18 -29.73
C ALA A 832 19.92 -17.61 -29.82
N LEU A 833 19.29 -18.10 -28.75
CA LEU A 833 18.81 -19.48 -28.66
C LEU A 833 17.38 -19.66 -29.22
N LEU A 834 16.52 -18.65 -29.05
CA LEU A 834 15.09 -18.70 -29.38
C LEU A 834 14.66 -17.41 -30.10
N PRO A 835 15.24 -17.10 -31.28
CA PRO A 835 14.88 -15.91 -32.05
C PRO A 835 13.42 -15.89 -32.52
N GLU A 836 12.73 -17.03 -32.48
CA GLU A 836 11.30 -17.13 -32.81
C GLU A 836 10.38 -16.49 -31.75
N ILE A 837 10.88 -16.21 -30.55
CA ILE A 837 10.10 -15.52 -29.50
C ILE A 837 10.13 -14.02 -29.79
N THR A 838 9.02 -13.53 -30.31
CA THR A 838 8.82 -12.13 -30.73
C THR A 838 7.91 -11.35 -29.80
N ASP A 839 7.02 -12.02 -29.05
CA ASP A 839 6.16 -11.34 -28.08
C ASP A 839 6.95 -10.90 -26.82
N PRO A 840 6.91 -9.61 -26.43
CA PRO A 840 7.64 -9.12 -25.26
C PRO A 840 7.19 -9.73 -23.92
N GLY A 841 5.90 -10.06 -23.78
CA GLY A 841 5.36 -10.66 -22.55
C GLY A 841 5.85 -12.09 -22.38
N LEU A 842 5.81 -12.88 -23.45
CA LEU A 842 6.37 -14.22 -23.49
C LEU A 842 7.88 -14.19 -23.23
N ARG A 843 8.62 -13.28 -23.87
CA ARG A 843 10.05 -13.08 -23.65
C ARG A 843 10.37 -12.85 -22.16
N THR A 844 9.62 -11.95 -21.53
CA THR A 844 9.77 -11.64 -20.09
C THR A 844 9.52 -12.87 -19.23
N ALA A 845 8.44 -13.62 -19.50
CA ALA A 845 8.12 -14.82 -18.74
C ALA A 845 9.20 -15.91 -18.86
N VAL A 846 9.83 -16.08 -20.03
CA VAL A 846 10.96 -17.02 -20.19
C VAL A 846 12.17 -16.57 -19.37
N LEU A 847 12.48 -15.27 -19.37
CA LEU A 847 13.55 -14.71 -18.56
C LEU A 847 13.27 -14.84 -17.06
N ASP A 848 12.02 -14.69 -16.63
CA ASP A 848 11.62 -14.90 -15.23
C ASP A 848 11.81 -16.36 -14.80
N GLN A 849 11.50 -17.34 -15.67
CA GLN A 849 11.79 -18.75 -15.40
C GLN A 849 13.30 -19.02 -15.36
N ALA A 850 14.08 -18.42 -16.27
CA ALA A 850 15.54 -18.54 -16.23
C ALA A 850 16.14 -17.95 -14.94
N ALA A 851 15.64 -16.80 -14.49
CA ALA A 851 16.02 -16.18 -13.23
C ALA A 851 15.63 -17.02 -12.01
N LEU A 852 14.45 -17.66 -12.03
CA LEU A 852 14.02 -18.63 -11.01
C LEU A 852 14.97 -19.84 -10.97
N ALA A 853 15.35 -20.39 -12.12
CA ALA A 853 16.33 -21.47 -12.21
C ALA A 853 17.72 -21.05 -11.71
N ALA A 854 18.17 -19.85 -12.05
CA ALA A 854 19.41 -19.28 -11.53
C ALA A 854 19.41 -19.16 -10.00
N ARG A 855 18.29 -18.76 -9.38
CA ARG A 855 18.13 -18.77 -7.90
C ARG A 855 18.21 -20.18 -7.33
N CYS A 856 17.54 -21.15 -7.95
CA CYS A 856 17.64 -22.56 -7.57
C CYS A 856 19.09 -23.05 -7.66
N LEU A 857 19.83 -22.74 -8.73
CA LEU A 857 21.25 -23.09 -8.88
C LEU A 857 22.11 -22.50 -7.76
N ARG A 858 21.91 -21.23 -7.39
CA ARG A 858 22.62 -20.58 -6.26
C ARG A 858 22.35 -21.30 -4.94
N ARG A 859 21.11 -21.74 -4.70
CA ARG A 859 20.74 -22.48 -3.48
C ARG A 859 21.20 -23.94 -3.50
N SER A 860 21.25 -24.57 -4.67
CA SER A 860 21.86 -25.89 -4.84
C SER A 860 23.37 -25.84 -4.57
N ALA A 861 24.05 -24.80 -5.05
CA ALA A 861 25.44 -24.51 -4.74
C ALA A 861 25.65 -24.29 -3.24
N ALA A 862 24.76 -23.52 -2.60
CA ALA A 862 24.77 -23.30 -1.15
C ALA A 862 24.71 -24.61 -0.36
N LEU A 863 23.92 -25.58 -0.83
CA LEU A 863 23.79 -26.89 -0.20
C LEU A 863 24.97 -27.83 -0.52
N GLY A 864 25.81 -27.50 -1.51
CA GLY A 864 26.91 -28.36 -1.97
C GLY A 864 26.42 -29.53 -2.83
N LEU A 865 25.32 -29.36 -3.54
CA LEU A 865 24.75 -30.37 -4.43
C LEU A 865 25.56 -30.48 -5.74
N PRO A 866 25.58 -31.66 -6.40
CA PRO A 866 26.22 -31.82 -7.70
C PRO A 866 25.46 -31.09 -8.81
N GLY A 867 26.08 -30.95 -9.99
CA GLY A 867 25.45 -30.33 -11.17
C GLY A 867 25.44 -28.80 -11.18
N VAL A 868 26.11 -28.19 -10.20
CA VAL A 868 26.27 -26.73 -10.11
C VAL A 868 27.28 -26.25 -11.17
N PRO A 869 26.96 -25.21 -11.96
CA PRO A 869 27.89 -24.64 -12.93
C PRO A 869 29.19 -24.18 -12.30
N ASP A 870 30.28 -24.23 -13.08
CA ASP A 870 31.58 -23.72 -12.67
C ASP A 870 31.48 -22.26 -12.22
N LEU A 871 30.58 -21.44 -12.78
CA LEU A 871 30.37 -20.05 -12.36
C LEU A 871 30.05 -19.89 -10.86
N LEU A 872 29.45 -20.90 -10.23
CA LEU A 872 29.08 -20.91 -8.81
C LEU A 872 30.01 -21.77 -7.94
N ALA A 873 30.91 -22.54 -8.55
CA ALA A 873 31.77 -23.47 -7.83
C ALA A 873 32.73 -22.70 -6.90
N PRO A 874 32.71 -22.91 -5.58
CA PRO A 874 33.63 -22.22 -4.68
C PRO A 874 35.08 -22.69 -4.89
N ALA A 875 36.05 -21.91 -4.40
CA ALA A 875 37.43 -22.34 -4.39
C ALA A 875 37.62 -23.58 -3.49
N PRO A 876 38.54 -24.50 -3.81
CA PRO A 876 38.79 -25.68 -3.00
C PRO A 876 39.07 -25.33 -1.53
N GLY A 877 38.34 -25.95 -0.61
CA GLY A 877 38.48 -25.71 0.84
C GLY A 877 37.75 -24.48 1.39
N LEU A 878 37.03 -23.72 0.56
CA LEU A 878 36.27 -22.53 0.96
C LEU A 878 34.77 -22.69 0.65
N PRO A 879 34.04 -23.55 1.38
CA PRO A 879 32.61 -23.75 1.10
C PRO A 879 31.85 -22.42 1.27
N VAL A 880 31.10 -22.05 0.24
CA VAL A 880 30.23 -20.87 0.23
C VAL A 880 28.78 -21.32 0.32
N ARG A 881 28.06 -20.84 1.32
CA ARG A 881 26.68 -21.23 1.61
C ARG A 881 25.73 -20.12 1.18
N ARG A 882 25.76 -18.98 1.86
CA ARG A 882 24.83 -17.88 1.66
C ARG A 882 25.20 -17.00 0.47
N PHE A 883 26.49 -16.74 0.29
CA PHE A 883 26.97 -15.71 -0.63
C PHE A 883 27.37 -16.25 -2.01
N THR A 884 26.74 -17.31 -2.51
CA THR A 884 27.06 -17.92 -3.81
C THR A 884 26.84 -16.96 -4.99
N GLY A 885 25.92 -15.99 -4.85
CA GLY A 885 25.73 -14.90 -5.82
C GLY A 885 26.98 -14.03 -6.02
N ILE A 886 27.78 -13.82 -4.96
CA ILE A 886 29.06 -13.08 -5.04
C ILE A 886 30.06 -13.84 -5.92
N VAL A 887 30.09 -15.18 -5.85
CA VAL A 887 31.00 -16.00 -6.67
C VAL A 887 30.71 -15.83 -8.15
N ALA A 888 29.44 -15.99 -8.55
CA ALA A 888 29.03 -15.82 -9.94
C ALA A 888 29.20 -14.38 -10.43
N GLY A 889 28.73 -13.40 -9.65
CA GLY A 889 28.83 -12.00 -10.02
C GLY A 889 30.27 -11.50 -10.08
N GLY A 890 31.12 -11.90 -9.13
CA GLY A 890 32.53 -11.53 -9.11
C GLY A 890 33.33 -12.10 -10.28
N ARG A 891 33.03 -13.35 -10.69
CA ARG A 891 33.61 -13.96 -11.90
C ARG A 891 33.14 -13.28 -13.17
N ALA A 892 31.85 -13.04 -13.30
CA ALA A 892 31.30 -12.33 -14.47
C ALA A 892 31.86 -10.90 -14.59
N LEU A 893 32.04 -10.21 -13.47
CA LEU A 893 32.65 -8.88 -13.44
C LEU A 893 34.13 -8.91 -13.83
N ALA A 894 34.88 -9.89 -13.31
CA ALA A 894 36.27 -10.11 -13.68
C ALA A 894 36.39 -10.41 -15.18
N ASP A 895 35.57 -11.32 -15.71
CA ASP A 895 35.53 -11.66 -17.14
C ASP A 895 35.19 -10.43 -18.00
N ALA A 896 34.24 -9.60 -17.58
CA ALA A 896 33.89 -8.38 -18.30
C ALA A 896 35.06 -7.38 -18.36
N LEU A 897 35.76 -7.17 -17.25
CA LEU A 897 36.93 -6.29 -17.17
C LEU A 897 38.13 -6.85 -17.93
N GLU A 898 38.40 -8.14 -17.84
CA GLU A 898 39.45 -8.82 -18.61
C GLU A 898 39.18 -8.81 -20.12
N ASN A 899 37.91 -8.97 -20.53
CA ASN A 899 37.52 -8.83 -21.93
C ASN A 899 37.66 -7.39 -22.43
N ALA A 900 37.32 -6.40 -21.59
CA ALA A 900 37.56 -5.00 -21.91
C ALA A 900 39.07 -4.70 -22.07
N MET A 901 39.94 -5.33 -21.28
CA MET A 901 41.40 -5.23 -21.42
C MET A 901 41.91 -5.67 -22.80
N ARG A 902 41.22 -6.60 -23.46
CA ARG A 902 41.54 -7.09 -24.81
C ARG A 902 41.02 -6.16 -25.93
N SER A 903 40.26 -5.14 -25.59
CA SER A 903 39.71 -4.15 -26.54
C SER A 903 40.61 -2.92 -26.68
N GLU A 904 40.36 -2.09 -27.70
CA GLU A 904 41.11 -0.84 -27.92
C GLU A 904 40.85 0.20 -26.80
N PRO A 905 41.88 0.94 -26.34
CA PRO A 905 41.71 2.05 -25.40
C PRO A 905 40.69 3.10 -25.87
N GLY A 906 39.89 3.59 -24.93
CA GLY A 906 38.83 4.58 -25.18
C GLY A 906 37.47 4.01 -25.56
N ARG A 907 37.36 2.68 -25.75
CA ARG A 907 36.06 2.03 -26.01
C ARG A 907 35.25 1.88 -24.72
N VAL A 908 33.97 2.23 -24.80
CA VAL A 908 32.98 2.02 -23.74
C VAL A 908 32.08 0.87 -24.13
N HIS A 909 31.94 -0.10 -23.22
CA HIS A 909 31.01 -1.20 -23.32
C HIS A 909 29.94 -1.04 -22.25
N VAL A 910 28.68 -0.95 -22.65
CA VAL A 910 27.57 -1.05 -21.70
C VAL A 910 27.33 -2.53 -21.44
N THR A 911 27.39 -2.92 -20.17
CA THR A 911 27.07 -4.29 -19.74
C THR A 911 26.15 -4.22 -18.53
N ASP A 912 25.27 -5.20 -18.36
CA ASP A 912 24.58 -5.34 -17.09
C ASP A 912 25.59 -5.76 -16.05
N LEU A 913 25.56 -5.06 -14.93
CA LEU A 913 26.30 -5.53 -13.79
C LEU A 913 25.51 -6.70 -13.20
N PRO A 914 26.18 -7.80 -12.85
CA PRO A 914 25.53 -8.82 -12.09
C PRO A 914 24.92 -8.22 -10.83
N ASP A 915 23.75 -8.74 -10.42
CA ASP A 915 23.11 -8.34 -9.17
C ASP A 915 23.99 -8.81 -8.02
N LEU A 916 24.98 -7.99 -7.67
CA LEU A 916 25.87 -8.11 -6.53
C LEU A 916 25.11 -7.66 -5.27
N ASP A 917 23.94 -8.29 -5.05
CA ASP A 917 23.11 -8.21 -3.86
C ASP A 917 22.81 -6.79 -3.34
N ARG A 918 22.81 -5.79 -4.22
CA ARG A 918 22.67 -4.33 -3.95
C ARG A 918 23.60 -3.75 -2.86
N ARG A 919 24.62 -4.48 -2.42
CA ARG A 919 25.57 -3.96 -1.42
C ARG A 919 26.67 -3.18 -2.12
N PRO A 920 27.14 -2.06 -1.53
CA PRO A 920 28.42 -1.49 -1.96
C PRO A 920 29.46 -2.60 -1.88
N LEU A 921 30.26 -2.79 -2.93
CA LEU A 921 31.26 -3.87 -2.97
C LEU A 921 32.08 -3.82 -1.66
N PRO A 922 31.95 -4.80 -0.75
CA PRO A 922 32.69 -4.84 0.50
C PRO A 922 34.16 -5.21 0.27
N PHE A 923 34.57 -5.30 -0.99
CA PHE A 923 35.88 -5.69 -1.47
C PHE A 923 37.03 -4.90 -0.81
N LEU A 924 36.82 -3.65 -0.42
CA LEU A 924 37.83 -2.86 0.31
C LEU A 924 37.85 -3.03 1.83
N ARG A 925 37.04 -3.96 2.32
CA ARG A 925 36.77 -4.18 3.74
C ARG A 925 36.94 -5.66 4.09
N LEU A 926 37.58 -6.47 3.25
CA LEU A 926 37.73 -7.91 3.53
C LEU A 926 38.60 -8.13 4.78
N GLY A 927 39.71 -7.40 4.93
CA GLY A 927 40.49 -7.41 6.16
C GLY A 927 39.70 -6.86 7.35
N ALA A 928 38.89 -5.82 7.15
CA ALA A 928 38.03 -5.27 8.20
C ALA A 928 36.93 -6.23 8.64
N LEU A 929 36.34 -6.97 7.70
CA LEU A 929 35.34 -8.00 7.91
C LEU A 929 35.98 -9.19 8.63
N ALA A 930 37.15 -9.63 8.19
CA ALA A 930 37.94 -10.68 8.83
C ALA A 930 38.29 -10.35 10.27
N LEU A 931 38.80 -9.15 10.53
CA LEU A 931 39.06 -8.67 11.89
C LEU A 931 37.76 -8.58 12.71
N GLY A 932 36.65 -8.19 12.09
CA GLY A 932 35.33 -8.24 12.71
C GLY A 932 34.95 -9.64 13.20
N THR A 933 35.31 -10.70 12.46
CA THR A 933 34.90 -12.08 12.80
C THR A 933 35.61 -12.67 14.01
N VAL A 934 36.77 -12.15 14.40
CA VAL A 934 37.59 -12.76 15.46
C VAL A 934 37.14 -12.39 16.87
N TRP A 935 36.26 -11.40 17.03
CA TRP A 935 35.89 -10.90 18.36
C TRP A 935 34.95 -11.84 19.12
N PRO A 936 35.03 -11.89 20.47
CA PRO A 936 34.25 -12.82 21.29
C PRO A 936 32.76 -12.47 21.37
N TRP A 937 32.40 -11.19 21.27
CA TRP A 937 31.00 -10.73 21.31
C TRP A 937 30.24 -10.93 20.00
N VAL A 938 30.93 -11.31 18.92
CA VAL A 938 30.27 -11.62 17.65
C VAL A 938 29.51 -12.92 17.83
N THR A 939 28.20 -12.89 17.59
CA THR A 939 27.35 -14.08 17.69
C THR A 939 27.85 -15.18 16.74
N PRO A 940 27.65 -16.46 17.06
CA PRO A 940 28.02 -17.56 16.18
C PRO A 940 27.48 -17.38 14.74
N TYR A 941 26.23 -16.94 14.62
CA TYR A 941 25.61 -16.68 13.32
C TYR A 941 26.27 -15.52 12.55
N ALA A 942 26.52 -14.38 13.20
CA ALA A 942 27.20 -13.24 12.57
C ALA A 942 28.62 -13.62 12.10
N ARG A 943 29.37 -14.36 12.94
CA ARG A 943 30.69 -14.88 12.59
C ARG A 943 30.65 -15.82 11.39
N PHE A 944 29.69 -16.76 11.38
CA PHE A 944 29.49 -17.66 10.26
C PHE A 944 29.17 -16.89 8.98
N ARG A 945 28.23 -15.94 9.03
CA ARG A 945 27.84 -15.10 7.90
C ARG A 945 29.04 -14.36 7.33
N ASP A 946 29.80 -13.68 8.18
CA ASP A 946 30.93 -12.86 7.74
C ASP A 946 32.07 -13.71 7.18
N LEU A 947 32.33 -14.90 7.76
CA LEU A 947 33.28 -15.87 7.19
C LEU A 947 32.80 -16.44 5.85
N ASP A 948 31.51 -16.69 5.69
CA ASP A 948 30.93 -17.17 4.44
C ASP A 948 31.04 -16.12 3.32
N GLU A 949 30.87 -14.84 3.66
CA GLU A 949 31.09 -13.71 2.76
C GLU A 949 32.56 -13.62 2.34
N LEU A 950 33.50 -13.76 3.28
CA LEU A 950 34.94 -13.81 2.98
C LEU A 950 35.31 -14.97 2.06
N ARG A 951 34.76 -16.16 2.29
CA ARG A 951 34.95 -17.34 1.44
C ARG A 951 34.42 -17.11 0.03
N ALA A 952 33.29 -16.42 -0.10
CA ALA A 952 32.71 -16.08 -1.39
C ALA A 952 33.62 -15.15 -2.19
N TRP A 953 34.11 -14.07 -1.57
CA TRP A 953 35.06 -13.17 -2.22
C TRP A 953 36.36 -13.86 -2.60
N ALA A 954 36.95 -14.64 -1.68
CA ALA A 954 38.15 -15.42 -1.95
C ALA A 954 37.95 -16.49 -3.05
N SER A 955 36.70 -16.87 -3.34
CA SER A 955 36.38 -17.78 -4.45
C SER A 955 36.27 -17.07 -5.82
N THR A 956 36.49 -15.75 -5.87
CA THR A 956 36.47 -14.95 -7.10
C THR A 956 37.87 -14.46 -7.47
N PRO A 957 38.14 -14.16 -8.77
CA PRO A 957 39.38 -13.48 -9.15
C PRO A 957 39.57 -12.14 -8.44
N LEU A 958 38.48 -11.48 -8.06
CA LEU A 958 38.52 -10.20 -7.33
C LEU A 958 39.22 -10.39 -5.98
N GLY A 959 38.80 -11.38 -5.17
CA GLY A 959 39.35 -11.67 -3.84
C GLY A 959 40.63 -12.50 -3.81
N ASP A 960 41.39 -12.57 -4.89
CA ASP A 960 42.58 -13.44 -4.96
C ASP A 960 43.79 -12.91 -4.17
N GLY A 961 43.72 -11.68 -3.65
CA GLY A 961 44.81 -11.05 -2.90
C GLY A 961 45.99 -10.58 -3.76
N THR A 962 45.90 -10.63 -5.09
CA THR A 962 47.01 -10.26 -6.01
C THR A 962 47.27 -8.77 -6.11
N GLY A 963 46.34 -7.93 -5.63
CA GLY A 963 46.43 -6.47 -5.77
C GLY A 963 46.08 -5.95 -7.17
N ARG A 964 45.64 -6.82 -8.09
CA ARG A 964 45.22 -6.47 -9.46
C ARG A 964 43.92 -5.65 -9.55
N TRP A 965 43.23 -5.50 -8.43
CA TRP A 965 41.92 -4.87 -8.33
C TRP A 965 41.97 -3.66 -7.39
N SER A 966 41.32 -2.57 -7.80
CA SER A 966 41.18 -1.37 -6.99
C SER A 966 39.76 -0.83 -7.12
N GLU A 967 39.12 -0.52 -6.00
CA GLU A 967 37.91 0.30 -6.03
C GLU A 967 38.29 1.78 -6.02
N VAL A 968 37.59 2.53 -6.84
CA VAL A 968 37.79 3.95 -7.06
C VAL A 968 36.45 4.67 -6.94
N ARG A 969 36.49 5.89 -6.41
CA ARG A 969 35.34 6.79 -6.36
C ARG A 969 35.52 7.90 -7.37
N LEU A 970 34.50 8.07 -8.20
CA LEU A 970 34.51 9.00 -9.32
C LEU A 970 33.38 10.02 -9.17
N THR A 971 33.68 11.28 -9.47
CA THR A 971 32.68 12.36 -9.65
C THR A 971 32.58 12.68 -11.13
N GLY A 972 31.37 12.78 -11.69
CA GLY A 972 31.20 12.91 -13.14
C GLY A 972 29.98 13.72 -13.60
N PRO A 973 29.81 13.85 -14.94
CA PRO A 973 28.95 14.75 -15.70
C PRO A 973 27.65 15.30 -15.13
N GLY A 974 26.81 14.37 -14.68
CA GLY A 974 25.39 14.48 -14.99
C GLY A 974 24.53 14.35 -13.75
N ASP A 975 23.63 15.31 -13.55
CA ASP A 975 22.64 15.43 -12.47
C ASP A 975 21.58 14.32 -12.40
N GLY A 976 21.55 13.41 -13.38
CA GLY A 976 20.52 12.38 -13.49
C GLY A 976 20.76 11.19 -12.56
N HIS A 977 19.80 10.95 -11.67
CA HIS A 977 19.50 9.61 -11.18
C HIS A 977 18.99 8.81 -12.38
N SER A 978 19.84 7.99 -13.00
CA SER A 978 19.38 7.05 -14.03
C SER A 978 18.99 5.76 -13.34
N ASP A 979 17.70 5.44 -13.32
CA ASP A 979 17.10 4.22 -12.72
C ASP A 979 17.49 2.91 -13.46
N GLY A 980 18.57 2.90 -14.23
CA GLY A 980 18.99 1.77 -15.05
C GLY A 980 20.10 0.94 -14.40
N HIS A 981 19.91 -0.38 -14.32
CA HIS A 981 20.86 -1.39 -13.81
C HIS A 981 22.16 -1.58 -14.63
N GLY A 982 22.40 -0.77 -15.66
CA GLY A 982 23.57 -0.91 -16.53
C GLY A 982 24.83 -0.27 -15.92
N GLY A 983 25.95 -0.98 -15.96
CA GLY A 983 27.29 -0.42 -15.70
C GLY A 983 27.99 -0.02 -17.00
N GLU A 984 28.88 0.97 -16.91
CA GLU A 984 29.77 1.32 -18.03
C GLU A 984 31.14 0.72 -17.81
N VAL A 985 31.57 -0.18 -18.71
CA VAL A 985 32.92 -0.73 -18.74
C VAL A 985 33.77 0.08 -19.70
N TRP A 986 34.78 0.72 -19.16
CA TRP A 986 35.76 1.55 -19.85
C TRP A 986 37.07 0.81 -20.01
N ARG A 987 37.62 0.82 -21.22
CA ARG A 987 39.01 0.45 -21.45
C ARG A 987 39.89 1.69 -21.39
N LEU A 988 40.69 1.83 -20.33
CA LEU A 988 41.73 2.86 -20.18
C LEU A 988 43.00 2.41 -20.93
N PRO A 989 44.13 3.15 -20.94
CA PRO A 989 45.36 2.71 -21.60
C PRO A 989 46.00 1.48 -20.92
N ASP A 990 46.07 1.49 -19.59
CA ASP A 990 46.75 0.51 -18.74
C ASP A 990 45.79 -0.42 -17.96
N SER A 991 44.52 -0.03 -17.86
CA SER A 991 43.54 -0.69 -17.02
C SER A 991 42.16 -0.79 -17.69
N ALA A 992 41.29 -1.60 -17.11
CA ALA A 992 39.85 -1.61 -17.39
C ALA A 992 39.13 -1.14 -16.14
N LEU A 993 38.02 -0.44 -16.32
CA LEU A 993 37.26 0.16 -15.24
C LEU A 993 35.79 -0.11 -15.49
N VAL A 994 35.04 -0.46 -14.46
CA VAL A 994 33.59 -0.57 -14.52
C VAL A 994 32.97 0.38 -13.52
N ILE A 995 32.16 1.30 -14.02
CA ILE A 995 31.46 2.31 -13.20
C ILE A 995 30.12 1.72 -12.77
N LEU A 996 29.93 1.59 -11.46
CA LEU A 996 28.70 1.09 -10.85
C LEU A 996 27.75 2.29 -10.72
N ARG A 997 26.65 2.30 -11.49
CA ARG A 997 25.65 3.40 -11.44
C ARG A 997 24.86 3.31 -10.12
N GLY A 998 24.69 4.44 -9.42
CA GLY A 998 23.78 4.51 -8.25
C GLY A 998 24.08 5.61 -7.23
N ASP A 999 25.34 5.98 -7.03
CA ASP A 999 25.73 6.96 -6.00
C ASP A 999 26.54 8.13 -6.62
N ARG A 1000 26.45 9.33 -6.02
CA ARG A 1000 27.45 10.40 -6.23
C ARG A 1000 28.19 10.67 -4.92
N PRO A 1001 29.52 10.47 -4.86
CA PRO A 1001 30.41 9.94 -5.91
C PRO A 1001 30.09 8.48 -6.29
N ALA A 1002 30.28 8.13 -7.56
CA ALA A 1002 30.03 6.78 -8.08
C ALA A 1002 31.17 5.84 -7.66
N GLY A 1003 30.82 4.65 -7.17
CA GLY A 1003 31.78 3.56 -6.98
C GLY A 1003 32.14 2.95 -8.34
N ALA A 1004 33.40 2.64 -8.54
CA ALA A 1004 33.87 1.92 -9.72
C ALA A 1004 34.95 0.91 -9.34
N LEU A 1005 35.03 -0.18 -10.09
CA LEU A 1005 36.03 -1.23 -9.91
C LEU A 1005 37.02 -1.18 -11.07
N ARG A 1006 38.30 -1.19 -10.76
CA ARG A 1006 39.39 -1.08 -11.71
C ARG A 1006 40.26 -2.33 -11.69
N PHE A 1007 40.68 -2.77 -12.86
CA PHE A 1007 41.50 -3.95 -13.09
C PHE A 1007 42.75 -3.60 -13.87
N THR A 1008 43.89 -4.18 -13.46
CA THR A 1008 45.16 -4.19 -14.20
C THR A 1008 45.73 -5.62 -14.15
N PRO A 1009 46.34 -6.12 -15.24
CA PRO A 1009 47.01 -7.42 -15.25
C PRO A 1009 48.19 -7.54 -14.28
N ASP A 1010 48.94 -6.45 -14.04
CA ASP A 1010 50.18 -6.44 -13.25
C ASP A 1010 50.03 -5.85 -11.84
N GLY A 1011 48.86 -5.29 -11.51
CA GLY A 1011 48.63 -4.60 -10.24
C GLY A 1011 49.25 -3.20 -10.18
N GLU A 1012 49.82 -2.70 -11.28
CA GLU A 1012 50.26 -1.33 -11.43
C GLU A 1012 49.12 -0.47 -11.98
N PHE A 1013 48.86 0.64 -11.28
CA PHE A 1013 47.75 1.53 -11.57
C PHE A 1013 48.25 2.95 -11.82
N THR A 1014 47.97 3.52 -13.00
CA THR A 1014 48.19 4.95 -13.29
C THR A 1014 47.01 5.84 -12.83
N ASP A 1015 47.19 7.15 -12.84
CA ASP A 1015 46.13 8.13 -12.49
C ASP A 1015 45.18 8.45 -13.66
N THR A 1016 45.05 7.58 -14.67
CA THR A 1016 44.20 7.83 -15.84
C THR A 1016 42.71 7.69 -15.50
N VAL A 1017 41.93 8.76 -15.63
CA VAL A 1017 40.45 8.75 -15.50
C VAL A 1017 39.73 8.60 -16.85
N PRO A 1018 38.52 8.05 -16.88
CA PRO A 1018 37.62 8.19 -18.03
C PRO A 1018 37.35 9.67 -18.37
N PRO A 1019 37.21 10.04 -19.65
CA PRO A 1019 36.83 11.39 -20.06
C PRO A 1019 35.58 11.91 -19.33
N GLY A 1020 35.68 13.10 -18.74
CA GLY A 1020 34.60 13.74 -17.99
C GLY A 1020 34.53 13.35 -16.51
N TRP A 1021 35.27 12.34 -16.05
CA TRP A 1021 35.26 11.92 -14.65
C TRP A 1021 36.49 12.45 -13.89
N GLU A 1022 36.32 12.66 -12.59
CA GLU A 1022 37.37 13.09 -11.67
C GLU A 1022 37.58 12.07 -10.55
N TRP A 1023 38.84 11.83 -10.17
CA TRP A 1023 39.17 11.01 -9.01
C TRP A 1023 38.76 11.70 -7.71
N ASN A 1024 38.02 11.00 -6.86
CA ASN A 1024 37.73 11.44 -5.51
C ASN A 1024 38.58 10.67 -4.48
N ALA A 1025 38.64 9.34 -4.63
CA ALA A 1025 39.46 8.47 -3.81
C ALA A 1025 39.73 7.17 -4.55
N TRP A 1026 40.83 6.49 -4.21
CA TRP A 1026 41.04 5.11 -4.62
C TRP A 1026 41.73 4.33 -3.52
N LEU A 1027 41.41 3.05 -3.46
CA LEU A 1027 41.90 2.15 -2.42
C LEU A 1027 42.40 0.88 -3.10
N ARG A 1028 43.65 0.53 -2.78
CA ARG A 1028 44.25 -0.73 -3.20
C ARG A 1028 43.83 -1.85 -2.26
N HIS A 1029 43.53 -2.99 -2.86
CA HIS A 1029 43.23 -4.23 -2.17
C HIS A 1029 44.53 -4.93 -1.76
N GLY A 1030 44.56 -5.54 -0.56
CA GLY A 1030 45.75 -6.25 -0.07
C GLY A 1030 45.51 -7.47 0.80
N TRP A 1031 44.27 -7.78 1.21
CA TRP A 1031 43.98 -8.90 2.11
C TRP A 1031 42.78 -9.71 1.63
N GLY A 1032 42.81 -11.04 1.81
CA GLY A 1032 41.66 -11.91 1.49
C GLY A 1032 41.94 -13.07 0.54
N SER A 1033 43.22 -13.43 0.31
CA SER A 1033 43.54 -14.59 -0.54
C SER A 1033 42.86 -15.87 -0.05
N PRO A 1034 42.60 -16.86 -0.93
CA PRO A 1034 42.01 -18.13 -0.54
C PRO A 1034 42.70 -18.80 0.65
N GLU A 1035 44.03 -18.76 0.68
CA GLU A 1035 44.86 -19.33 1.72
C GLU A 1035 44.71 -18.59 3.04
N ALA A 1036 44.68 -17.25 3.01
CA ALA A 1036 44.51 -16.41 4.19
C ALA A 1036 43.12 -16.60 4.81
N VAL A 1037 42.05 -16.63 4.00
CA VAL A 1037 40.68 -16.85 4.48
C VAL A 1037 40.53 -18.28 5.02
N ALA A 1038 41.10 -19.29 4.35
CA ALA A 1038 41.11 -20.66 4.85
C ALA A 1038 41.86 -20.78 6.18
N ALA A 1039 43.02 -20.12 6.30
CA ALA A 1039 43.81 -20.10 7.52
C ALA A 1039 43.06 -19.43 8.68
N LEU A 1040 42.43 -18.29 8.45
CA LEU A 1040 41.60 -17.60 9.45
C LEU A 1040 40.49 -18.51 9.98
N GLY A 1041 39.75 -19.17 9.07
CA GLY A 1041 38.69 -20.09 9.45
C GLY A 1041 39.18 -21.27 10.29
N ARG A 1042 40.35 -21.85 9.96
CA ARG A 1042 40.98 -22.91 10.77
C ARG A 1042 41.42 -22.40 12.14
N LEU A 1043 42.08 -21.25 12.20
CA LEU A 1043 42.56 -20.64 13.44
C LEU A 1043 41.41 -20.35 14.40
N LEU A 1044 40.28 -19.83 13.91
CA LEU A 1044 39.09 -19.61 14.74
C LEU A 1044 38.50 -20.92 15.28
N ALA A 1045 38.51 -21.99 14.49
CA ALA A 1045 38.05 -23.31 14.94
C ALA A 1045 39.00 -23.95 15.97
N GLU A 1046 40.31 -23.77 15.80
CA GLU A 1046 41.34 -24.36 16.66
C GLU A 1046 41.58 -23.57 17.96
N ARG A 1047 41.56 -22.24 17.89
CA ARG A 1047 41.95 -21.33 18.99
C ARG A 1047 40.78 -20.57 19.60
N GLY A 1048 39.60 -20.59 18.98
CA GLY A 1048 38.46 -19.78 19.38
C GLY A 1048 38.62 -18.28 19.03
N PRO A 1049 37.70 -17.42 19.50
CA PRO A 1049 37.78 -15.98 19.32
C PRO A 1049 39.07 -15.38 19.89
N LEU A 1050 39.55 -14.30 19.27
CA LEU A 1050 40.70 -13.54 19.73
C LEU A 1050 40.36 -12.79 21.04
N PRO A 1051 41.10 -13.00 22.14
CA PRO A 1051 40.92 -12.22 23.35
C PRO A 1051 41.22 -10.73 23.08
N PRO A 1052 40.32 -9.80 23.40
CA PRO A 1052 40.55 -8.38 23.19
C PRO A 1052 41.59 -7.84 24.17
N ASP A 1053 42.51 -6.99 23.70
CA ASP A 1053 43.46 -6.27 24.56
C ASP A 1053 43.23 -4.75 24.42
N PRO A 1054 42.69 -4.06 25.45
CA PRO A 1054 42.50 -2.61 25.44
C PRO A 1054 43.79 -1.81 25.15
N ALA A 1055 44.98 -2.39 25.40
CA ALA A 1055 46.26 -1.76 25.06
C ALA A 1055 46.38 -1.48 23.56
N TRP A 1056 45.76 -2.27 22.68
CA TRP A 1056 45.78 -2.02 21.24
C TRP A 1056 45.10 -0.69 20.86
N ALA A 1057 43.98 -0.35 21.53
CA ALA A 1057 43.30 0.91 21.30
C ALA A 1057 44.10 2.10 21.85
N LEU A 1058 44.74 1.94 23.02
CA LEU A 1058 45.60 2.97 23.59
C LEU A 1058 46.83 3.21 22.72
N GLU A 1059 47.46 2.15 22.24
CA GLU A 1059 48.63 2.23 21.37
C GLU A 1059 48.28 2.84 20.00
N LEU A 1060 47.15 2.45 19.40
CA LEU A 1060 46.69 3.05 18.15
C LEU A 1060 46.37 4.54 18.34
N ALA A 1061 45.72 4.92 19.45
CA ALA A 1061 45.46 6.32 19.78
C ALA A 1061 46.75 7.13 19.90
N ASP A 1062 47.74 6.61 20.64
CA ASP A 1062 49.02 7.27 20.88
C ASP A 1062 49.84 7.39 19.58
N ARG A 1063 49.92 6.33 18.77
CA ARG A 1063 50.69 6.32 17.51
C ARG A 1063 50.06 7.19 16.42
N ALA A 1064 48.73 7.21 16.32
CA ALA A 1064 48.01 7.92 15.27
C ALA A 1064 47.58 9.34 15.67
N GLY A 1065 47.72 9.72 16.94
CA GLY A 1065 47.26 11.00 17.46
C GLY A 1065 45.73 11.17 17.44
N MET A 1066 44.97 10.07 17.51
CA MET A 1066 43.50 10.08 17.51
C MET A 1066 42.92 9.93 18.92
N THR A 1067 41.62 10.18 19.06
CA THR A 1067 40.96 9.99 20.36
C THR A 1067 40.92 8.51 20.75
N ARG A 1068 40.91 8.22 22.06
CA ARG A 1068 40.78 6.84 22.56
C ARG A 1068 39.45 6.21 22.13
N ALA A 1069 38.36 6.99 22.05
CA ALA A 1069 37.08 6.56 21.50
C ALA A 1069 37.25 6.07 20.05
N ASP A 1070 37.88 6.88 19.21
CA ASP A 1070 38.08 6.55 17.80
C ASP A 1070 38.95 5.32 17.59
N ALA A 1071 40.03 5.20 18.35
CA ALA A 1071 40.91 4.04 18.31
C ALA A 1071 40.21 2.77 18.83
N ALA A 1072 39.46 2.85 19.93
CA ALA A 1072 38.71 1.71 20.46
C ALA A 1072 37.65 1.23 19.47
N HIS A 1073 36.87 2.15 18.89
CA HIS A 1073 35.90 1.80 17.86
C HIS A 1073 36.57 1.27 16.58
N ALA A 1074 37.74 1.79 16.20
CA ALA A 1074 38.51 1.25 15.09
C ALA A 1074 38.92 -0.21 15.40
N CYS A 1075 39.53 -0.50 16.55
CA CYS A 1075 39.96 -1.85 16.91
C CYS A 1075 38.79 -2.84 17.05
N PHE A 1076 37.73 -2.47 17.77
CA PHE A 1076 36.77 -3.45 18.31
C PHE A 1076 35.37 -3.41 17.67
N GLY A 1077 35.01 -2.37 16.91
CA GLY A 1077 33.67 -2.30 16.29
C GLY A 1077 32.74 -1.26 16.92
N GLU A 1078 31.43 -1.50 16.83
CA GLU A 1078 30.38 -0.66 17.45
C GLU A 1078 30.06 -1.19 18.86
N PRO A 1079 29.62 -0.33 19.81
CA PRO A 1079 29.83 -0.56 21.22
C PRO A 1079 28.72 -1.39 21.91
N GLY A 1080 27.78 -1.96 21.16
CA GLY A 1080 26.61 -2.66 21.72
C GLY A 1080 26.96 -3.84 22.62
N ASP A 1081 28.06 -4.54 22.32
CA ASP A 1081 28.45 -5.79 23.00
C ASP A 1081 29.94 -5.85 23.42
N VAL A 1082 30.65 -4.71 23.41
CA VAL A 1082 32.06 -4.67 23.86
C VAL A 1082 32.17 -4.69 25.39
N PRO A 1083 33.24 -5.26 25.96
CA PRO A 1083 33.50 -5.22 27.40
C PRO A 1083 33.36 -3.80 27.99
N PRO A 1084 32.90 -3.65 29.25
CA PRO A 1084 32.74 -2.34 29.89
C PRO A 1084 34.00 -1.46 29.84
N GLU A 1085 35.18 -2.09 29.94
CA GLU A 1085 36.49 -1.45 29.84
C GLU A 1085 36.74 -0.77 28.48
N ILE A 1086 36.01 -1.19 27.43
CA ILE A 1086 36.03 -0.65 26.08
C ILE A 1086 34.81 0.26 25.83
N ALA A 1087 33.67 -0.01 26.46
CA ALA A 1087 32.47 0.82 26.36
C ALA A 1087 32.65 2.23 26.97
N ASP A 1088 33.53 2.36 27.98
CA ASP A 1088 33.81 3.61 28.68
C ASP A 1088 34.58 4.65 27.85
N PHE A 1089 35.06 4.31 26.64
CA PHE A 1089 35.84 5.23 25.81
C PHE A 1089 35.02 6.37 25.16
N GLY A 1090 33.69 6.34 25.25
CA GLY A 1090 32.80 7.38 24.72
C GLY A 1090 32.46 7.21 23.23
N ARG A 1091 31.74 8.18 22.65
CA ARG A 1091 31.29 8.10 21.25
C ARG A 1091 32.42 8.45 20.26
N PRO A 1092 32.55 7.74 19.14
CA PRO A 1092 33.58 8.00 18.15
C PRO A 1092 33.26 9.28 17.37
N THR A 1093 34.30 10.02 16.97
CA THR A 1093 34.18 11.24 16.14
C THR A 1093 34.56 10.98 14.67
N LEU A 1094 35.38 9.97 14.40
CA LEU A 1094 35.76 9.56 13.04
C LEU A 1094 34.55 9.05 12.27
N ARG A 1095 34.51 9.28 10.96
CA ARG A 1095 33.48 8.69 10.09
C ARG A 1095 33.65 7.17 10.00
N ALA A 1096 32.54 6.43 9.88
CA ALA A 1096 32.56 4.96 9.81
C ALA A 1096 33.51 4.42 8.72
N GLY A 1097 33.57 5.06 7.54
CA GLY A 1097 34.48 4.66 6.46
C GLY A 1097 35.97 4.74 6.83
N VAL A 1098 36.38 5.71 7.65
CA VAL A 1098 37.76 5.81 8.14
C VAL A 1098 38.06 4.69 9.13
N ARG A 1099 37.14 4.43 10.07
CA ARG A 1099 37.27 3.32 11.04
C ARG A 1099 37.38 1.96 10.35
N THR A 1100 36.53 1.72 9.34
CA THR A 1100 36.61 0.51 8.52
C THR A 1100 37.95 0.39 7.82
N ARG A 1101 38.50 1.49 7.29
CA ARG A 1101 39.81 1.45 6.63
C ARG A 1101 40.96 1.18 7.60
N LEU A 1102 40.89 1.69 8.83
CA LEU A 1102 41.85 1.34 9.88
C LEU A 1102 41.81 -0.17 10.16
N ARG A 1103 40.61 -0.76 10.29
CA ARG A 1103 40.45 -2.23 10.48
C ARG A 1103 41.06 -3.04 9.34
N GLU A 1104 40.84 -2.60 8.11
CA GLU A 1104 41.45 -3.23 6.92
C GLU A 1104 42.97 -3.28 7.05
N LEU A 1105 43.58 -2.18 7.49
CA LEU A 1105 45.04 -2.07 7.64
C LEU A 1105 45.57 -2.75 8.89
N MET A 1106 44.74 -2.99 9.89
CA MET A 1106 45.11 -3.76 11.09
C MET A 1106 45.12 -5.27 10.85
N MET A 1107 44.49 -5.77 9.77
CA MET A 1107 44.47 -7.20 9.47
C MET A 1107 45.80 -7.69 8.88
N PRO A 1108 46.62 -8.49 9.60
CA PRO A 1108 47.92 -8.94 9.10
C PRO A 1108 47.78 -9.87 7.89
N ALA A 1109 48.81 -9.90 7.03
CA ALA A 1109 48.81 -10.74 5.83
C ALA A 1109 48.67 -12.24 6.17
N ASP A 1110 49.39 -12.70 7.20
CA ASP A 1110 49.16 -14.00 7.83
C ASP A 1110 48.21 -13.81 9.04
N PRO A 1111 46.98 -14.36 9.01
CA PRO A 1111 46.04 -14.23 10.12
C PRO A 1111 46.53 -14.86 11.42
N ALA A 1112 47.52 -15.77 11.40
CA ALA A 1112 48.06 -16.38 12.62
C ALA A 1112 48.70 -15.35 13.56
N VAL A 1113 49.22 -14.26 12.99
CA VAL A 1113 49.85 -13.14 13.71
C VAL A 1113 48.89 -12.48 14.70
N LEU A 1114 47.58 -12.49 14.43
CA LEU A 1114 46.58 -11.91 15.34
C LEU A 1114 46.64 -12.52 16.75
N TRP A 1115 46.90 -13.82 16.87
CA TRP A 1115 46.94 -14.52 18.16
C TRP A 1115 48.31 -14.46 18.85
N THR A 1116 49.37 -14.06 18.14
CA THR A 1116 50.74 -14.01 18.69
C THR A 1116 51.23 -12.60 18.95
N GLU A 1117 50.93 -11.67 18.06
CA GLU A 1117 51.41 -10.28 18.09
C GLU A 1117 50.26 -9.25 18.12
N GLY A 1118 49.03 -9.66 17.77
CA GLY A 1118 47.88 -8.78 17.72
C GLY A 1118 47.66 -8.14 16.34
N PRO A 1119 46.77 -7.13 16.25
CA PRO A 1119 46.53 -6.39 15.01
C PRO A 1119 47.73 -5.53 14.58
N ASP A 1120 47.89 -5.26 13.28
CA ASP A 1120 48.97 -4.44 12.72
C ASP A 1120 48.70 -2.92 12.92
N LEU A 1121 48.92 -2.46 14.16
CA LEU A 1121 48.67 -1.09 14.59
C LEU A 1121 49.62 -0.09 13.91
N GLU A 1122 50.84 -0.51 13.59
CA GLU A 1122 51.84 0.34 12.96
C GLU A 1122 51.41 0.75 11.56
N ARG A 1123 50.97 -0.21 10.74
CA ARG A 1123 50.49 0.07 9.39
C ARG A 1123 49.23 0.94 9.38
N ALA A 1124 48.31 0.71 10.32
CA ALA A 1124 47.11 1.52 10.46
C ALA A 1124 47.43 2.97 10.91
N ALA A 1125 48.31 3.15 11.89
CA ALA A 1125 48.74 4.45 12.37
C ALA A 1125 49.51 5.24 11.31
N ALA A 1126 50.43 4.59 10.58
CA ALA A 1126 51.19 5.22 9.51
C ALA A 1126 50.27 5.75 8.39
N TRP A 1127 49.25 4.98 8.01
CA TRP A 1127 48.27 5.41 7.02
C TRP A 1127 47.42 6.59 7.51
N PHE A 1128 47.02 6.58 8.78
CA PHE A 1128 46.22 7.66 9.36
C PHE A 1128 47.03 8.96 9.41
N ALA A 1129 48.27 8.92 9.91
CA ALA A 1129 49.16 10.07 10.01
C ALA A 1129 49.49 10.69 8.64
N ALA A 1130 49.57 9.88 7.58
CA ALA A 1130 49.83 10.35 6.22
C ALA A 1130 48.67 11.16 5.61
N ARG A 1131 47.47 11.11 6.20
CA ARG A 1131 46.26 11.79 5.69
C ARG A 1131 46.02 13.19 6.27
N GLY A 1132 46.80 13.61 7.28
CA GLY A 1132 46.56 14.84 8.05
C GLY A 1132 45.22 14.80 8.75
#